data_AF-A0AAQ3SKJ4-F1
#
_entry.id   AF-A0AAQ3SKJ4-F1
#
_cell.length_a   1.000
_cell.length_b   1.000
_cell.length_c   1.000
_cell.angle_alpha   90.00
_cell.angle_beta   90.00
_cell.angle_gamma   90.00
#
_symmetry.space_group_name_H-M   'P 1'
#
loop_
_entity.id
_entity.type
_entity.pdbx_description
1 polymer ?
#
loop_
_entity_poly.entity_id
_entity_poly.type
_entity_poly.pdbx_seq_one_letter_code
_entity_poly.pdbx_strand_id
1 'polypeptide(L)'
;MAGVRDGGLDDETLQQLRSRATQLLLKESWGEYAAVCSRIIDAAAASDDRRVLCAALAHRADARARLGDAAAGLADCDAALAAEPAHPGALLSKGALLRGLGRYAAAADCFRAAALGGGGGAAADEARDLVEQCRRLEAQARSGAVDLSEWVLAGFAGKLPDLAEYVGPVEVRRSAHGGRGVFAAKNVEAGATLMIAKAVAIGRGVIPDPDAADSGEKMVVWKDFVGKVLDAAEKCPRTADLIYTLSTGEERQDELVVPDMAMFRKEPDDASLSDGTSMTRKAGTRESVHVDRILKVLDVNCLTEDAPAADVLGNNGVVNCGVGLWVLPSFINHSCHPNARRTHIGDHAIVHASRDIKAGEEITFPYFDVLVPLSKRREASRAWGFECKCDRCRFESEDFIHKQEFLKSERDLFNGGDVGALVVRLEENMRKSMVKDRRKAFLRASFWSAYSVLYDSDKLVRKWGRRVPSEALVAESIADAVGGNESVLRAMLRGSRDSNSYGNRLEVENKVVKIGRATYGKLSNFQIPKGLCFQRLNPFIKSVMEEAQPMPGTPFFPLLGFHKYIAIFLVVVSWILVHQWTMRKQKGPRSWPVIGATVEQLRNYHRMHDWLVKYLAEHRTVTVDMPFTSYTYIADPVNVEHVLKTNFTNYPKGDVYRSYMDVLLGDGIFNADGELWRKQRKTASFEFASKNLRDFSAIVFREYSLKLSSILSQASKEGKVVDMQELYMRMTLDSICKVGFGVEIGTLSPDLPENSFAQAFDAANIIVTLRFIDPLWRLKRFFHVGSEALLEQSIKLVDEFTYSVIRRRKAEIVEARASGKQEKVTVSFSSLLPHLCSLLRWRMGLTRRVMCNMTRTNEQIKHDILSRFIELGEAGDDGSGGFGDDKSLRDVVLNFVIAGRDTTATTLSWFTYMAMSHPDVADKLRRELCAFEAERAREEGVALVPCGPDAADETSFAARVAQFASLLNYDSLGKLVYLHACVTETLRLYPAVPQDPKGILEDDVLPDGTKVRAGGMVTYVPYSMGRMEYNWGPDAAAFRPERWINEDGAFRNASPFKFTAFQAGPRICLGKDSAYLQMKMALAILCRFYRFQLLEGHPVQYRMMTILSMAHGLKLRVSRAV
;
A
#
# COMPACT_ATOMS: atom_id res chain seq x y z
N MET A 1 -19.14 67.00 -14.72
CA MET A 1 -20.27 66.17 -15.21
C MET A 1 -19.66 64.93 -15.82
N ALA A 2 -19.44 63.90 -15.01
CA ALA A 2 -20.36 62.78 -14.78
C ALA A 2 -20.11 61.65 -15.81
N GLY A 3 -19.05 60.86 -15.54
CA GLY A 3 -18.88 59.53 -16.13
C GLY A 3 -19.44 58.51 -15.14
N VAL A 4 -20.61 57.96 -15.46
CA VAL A 4 -21.19 56.82 -14.76
C VAL A 4 -21.49 55.77 -15.79
N ARG A 5 -20.78 54.64 -15.70
CA ARG A 5 -21.26 53.26 -15.86
C ARG A 5 -20.04 52.35 -15.75
N ASP A 6 -19.73 51.94 -14.53
CA ASP A 6 -18.86 50.79 -14.31
C ASP A 6 -19.63 49.86 -13.36
N GLY A 7 -20.17 48.79 -13.96
CA GLY A 7 -20.98 47.76 -13.30
C GLY A 7 -20.42 46.37 -13.52
N GLY A 8 -19.13 46.25 -13.86
CA GLY A 8 -18.41 44.99 -13.88
C GLY A 8 -17.72 44.73 -12.53
N LEU A 9 -17.67 43.47 -12.10
CA LEU A 9 -16.78 43.03 -11.03
C LEU A 9 -15.32 43.32 -11.45
N ASP A 10 -14.51 43.83 -10.52
CA ASP A 10 -13.10 44.10 -10.79
C ASP A 10 -12.34 42.83 -11.25
N ASP A 11 -11.38 43.00 -12.16
CA ASP A 11 -10.57 41.89 -12.70
C ASP A 11 -9.82 41.13 -11.59
N GLU A 12 -9.52 41.81 -10.48
CA GLU A 12 -8.81 41.27 -9.32
C GLU A 12 -9.64 40.21 -8.58
N THR A 13 -10.93 40.45 -8.39
CA THR A 13 -11.90 39.57 -7.73
C THR A 13 -12.18 38.35 -8.60
N LEU A 14 -12.29 38.52 -9.92
CA LEU A 14 -12.44 37.40 -10.84
C LEU A 14 -11.19 36.49 -10.82
N GLN A 15 -9.99 37.08 -10.73
CA GLN A 15 -8.73 36.35 -10.63
C GLN A 15 -8.58 35.63 -9.28
N GLN A 16 -9.03 36.22 -8.17
CA GLN A 16 -9.11 35.56 -6.87
C GLN A 16 -10.05 34.37 -6.88
N LEU A 17 -11.23 34.49 -7.50
CA LEU A 17 -12.20 33.39 -7.64
C LEU A 17 -11.61 32.24 -8.47
N ARG A 18 -10.91 32.54 -9.58
CA ARG A 18 -10.21 31.52 -10.39
C ARG A 18 -9.11 30.81 -9.60
N SER A 19 -8.29 31.55 -8.86
CA SER A 19 -7.23 30.97 -8.01
C SER A 19 -7.82 30.06 -6.93
N ARG A 20 -8.91 30.48 -6.28
CA ARG A 20 -9.62 29.67 -5.29
C ARG A 20 -10.23 28.42 -5.92
N ALA A 21 -10.81 28.52 -7.12
CA ALA A 21 -11.32 27.37 -7.86
C ALA A 21 -10.21 26.34 -8.13
N THR A 22 -9.04 26.77 -8.60
CA THR A 22 -7.89 25.88 -8.83
C THR A 22 -7.43 25.20 -7.54
N GLN A 23 -7.36 25.92 -6.41
CA GLN A 23 -7.00 25.33 -5.12
C GLN A 23 -8.00 24.26 -4.67
N LEU A 24 -9.31 24.51 -4.85
CA LEU A 24 -10.36 23.59 -4.46
C LEU A 24 -10.41 22.35 -5.38
N LEU A 25 -10.11 22.54 -6.66
CA LEU A 25 -9.93 21.45 -7.62
C LEU A 25 -8.78 20.52 -7.21
N LEU A 26 -7.63 21.08 -6.81
CA LEU A 26 -6.47 20.31 -6.32
C LEU A 26 -6.72 19.59 -4.99
N LYS A 27 -7.71 20.06 -4.20
CA LYS A 27 -8.14 19.44 -2.94
C LYS A 27 -9.34 18.50 -3.11
N GLU A 28 -9.84 18.33 -4.34
CA GLU A 28 -11.04 17.54 -4.66
C GLU A 28 -12.28 17.93 -3.82
N SER A 29 -12.37 19.21 -3.43
CA SER A 29 -13.47 19.73 -2.61
C SER A 29 -14.63 20.21 -3.50
N TRP A 30 -15.33 19.26 -4.14
CA TRP A 30 -16.27 19.51 -5.24
C TRP A 30 -17.46 20.41 -4.88
N GLY A 31 -17.96 20.35 -3.64
CA GLY A 31 -19.07 21.20 -3.17
C GLY A 31 -18.69 22.68 -3.12
N GLU A 32 -17.54 22.99 -2.49
CA GLU A 32 -17.01 24.35 -2.46
C GLU A 32 -16.60 24.82 -3.86
N TYR A 33 -16.04 23.93 -4.67
CA TYR A 33 -15.65 24.24 -6.05
C TYR A 33 -16.85 24.63 -6.92
N ALA A 34 -17.96 23.88 -6.83
CA ALA A 34 -19.20 24.21 -7.52
C ALA A 34 -19.79 25.56 -7.07
N ALA A 35 -19.70 25.88 -5.77
CA ALA A 35 -20.13 27.17 -5.23
C ALA A 35 -19.30 28.34 -5.78
N VAL A 36 -17.98 28.16 -5.90
CA VAL A 36 -17.10 29.16 -6.53
C VAL A 36 -17.41 29.31 -8.01
N CYS A 37 -17.66 28.21 -8.75
CA CYS A 37 -18.07 28.29 -10.15
C CYS A 37 -19.39 29.04 -10.32
N SER A 38 -20.37 28.86 -9.43
CA SER A 38 -21.61 29.64 -9.44
C SER A 38 -21.35 31.15 -9.31
N ARG A 39 -20.45 31.57 -8.42
CA ARG A 39 -20.08 32.99 -8.29
C ARG A 39 -19.43 33.55 -9.55
N ILE A 40 -18.63 32.73 -10.25
CA ILE A 40 -18.03 33.10 -11.54
C ILE A 40 -19.10 33.21 -12.63
N ILE A 41 -20.10 32.32 -12.63
CA ILE A 41 -21.24 32.35 -13.56
C ILE A 41 -22.07 33.61 -13.37
N ASP A 42 -22.42 33.95 -12.13
CA ASP A 42 -23.20 35.16 -11.82
C ASP A 42 -22.46 36.43 -12.26
N ALA A 43 -21.13 36.46 -12.07
CA ALA A 43 -20.25 37.54 -12.52
C ALA A 43 -20.17 37.65 -14.05
N ALA A 44 -20.01 36.51 -14.74
CA ALA A 44 -19.92 36.45 -16.20
C ALA A 44 -21.26 36.81 -16.87
N ALA A 45 -22.39 36.42 -16.26
CA ALA A 45 -23.72 36.78 -16.74
C ALA A 45 -23.99 38.30 -16.60
N ALA A 46 -23.48 38.94 -15.54
CA ALA A 46 -23.61 40.38 -15.35
C ALA A 46 -22.73 41.22 -16.31
N SER A 47 -21.63 40.64 -16.81
CA SER A 47 -20.66 41.29 -17.69
C SER A 47 -20.79 40.91 -19.18
N ASP A 48 -21.75 40.05 -19.53
CA ASP A 48 -21.97 39.50 -20.88
C ASP A 48 -20.74 38.78 -21.49
N ASP A 49 -19.83 38.26 -20.64
CA ASP A 49 -18.66 37.50 -21.08
C ASP A 49 -19.03 36.03 -21.33
N ARG A 50 -19.48 35.77 -22.56
CA ARG A 50 -19.96 34.45 -23.01
C ARG A 50 -18.89 33.37 -22.90
N ARG A 51 -17.60 33.69 -23.09
CA ARG A 51 -16.51 32.70 -23.04
C ARG A 51 -16.25 32.23 -21.61
N VAL A 52 -16.22 33.16 -20.66
CA VAL A 52 -16.04 32.85 -19.23
C VAL A 52 -17.27 32.13 -18.69
N LEU A 53 -18.47 32.54 -19.12
CA LEU A 53 -19.73 31.88 -18.77
C LEU A 53 -19.75 30.41 -19.20
N CYS A 54 -19.46 30.11 -20.48
CA CYS A 54 -19.44 28.74 -21.00
C CYS A 54 -18.41 27.84 -20.28
N ALA A 55 -17.22 28.36 -20.01
CA ALA A 55 -16.18 27.62 -19.29
C ALA A 55 -16.57 27.34 -17.82
N ALA A 56 -17.12 28.34 -17.12
CA ALA A 56 -17.54 28.18 -15.73
C ALA A 56 -18.74 27.23 -15.59
N LEU A 57 -19.69 27.25 -16.54
CA LEU A 57 -20.78 26.29 -16.63
C LEU A 57 -20.28 24.86 -16.85
N ALA A 58 -19.33 24.65 -17.77
CA ALA A 58 -18.73 23.32 -17.99
C ALA A 58 -18.00 22.80 -16.74
N HIS A 59 -17.21 23.66 -16.07
CA HIS A 59 -16.55 23.29 -14.81
C HIS A 59 -17.53 22.99 -13.68
N ARG A 60 -18.64 23.73 -13.58
CA ARG A 60 -19.70 23.46 -12.59
C ARG A 60 -20.44 22.16 -12.91
N ALA A 61 -20.66 21.87 -14.19
CA ALA A 61 -21.26 20.62 -14.64
C ALA A 61 -20.40 19.42 -14.23
N ASP A 62 -19.09 19.46 -14.44
CA ASP A 62 -18.15 18.42 -14.00
C ASP A 62 -18.14 18.26 -12.48
N ALA A 63 -18.19 19.37 -11.74
CA ALA A 63 -18.25 19.35 -10.28
C ALA A 63 -19.54 18.69 -9.76
N ARG A 64 -20.69 19.06 -10.35
CA ARG A 64 -22.01 18.49 -10.05
C ARG A 64 -22.08 17.01 -10.41
N ALA A 65 -21.47 16.60 -11.53
CA ALA A 65 -21.33 15.21 -11.92
C ALA A 65 -20.64 14.38 -10.82
N ARG A 66 -19.53 14.90 -10.26
CA ARG A 66 -18.77 14.25 -9.17
C ARG A 66 -19.50 14.26 -7.83
N LEU A 67 -20.41 15.21 -7.61
CA LEU A 67 -21.30 15.25 -6.44
C LEU A 67 -22.52 14.32 -6.59
N GLY A 68 -22.76 13.76 -7.78
CA GLY A 68 -23.88 12.87 -8.08
C GLY A 68 -25.12 13.57 -8.62
N ASP A 69 -25.05 14.86 -8.97
CA ASP A 69 -26.16 15.64 -9.55
C ASP A 69 -26.00 15.77 -11.06
N ALA A 70 -26.27 14.67 -11.77
CA ALA A 70 -26.15 14.63 -13.23
C ALA A 70 -27.22 15.50 -13.93
N ALA A 71 -28.38 15.71 -13.32
CA ALA A 71 -29.46 16.52 -13.90
C ALA A 71 -29.08 18.00 -13.93
N ALA A 72 -28.60 18.55 -12.80
CA ALA A 72 -28.12 19.93 -12.77
C ALA A 72 -26.84 20.11 -13.59
N GLY A 73 -26.00 19.08 -13.70
CA GLY A 73 -24.85 19.07 -14.60
C GLY A 73 -25.25 19.15 -16.08
N LEU A 74 -26.25 18.37 -16.51
CA LEU A 74 -26.76 18.43 -17.89
C LEU A 74 -27.40 19.80 -18.19
N ALA A 75 -28.14 20.38 -17.24
CA ALA A 75 -28.71 21.71 -17.39
C ALA A 75 -27.63 22.80 -17.55
N ASP A 76 -26.51 22.70 -16.81
CA ASP A 76 -25.37 23.59 -16.97
C ASP A 76 -24.71 23.45 -18.36
N CYS A 77 -24.55 22.21 -18.84
CA CYS A 77 -24.06 21.95 -20.19
C CYS A 77 -25.01 22.51 -21.26
N ASP A 78 -26.33 22.33 -21.11
CA ASP A 78 -27.33 22.86 -22.04
C ASP A 78 -27.34 24.39 -22.07
N ALA A 79 -27.19 25.03 -20.91
CA ALA A 79 -27.04 26.47 -20.81
C ALA A 79 -25.77 26.98 -21.51
N ALA A 80 -24.64 26.26 -21.37
CA ALA A 80 -23.40 26.59 -22.07
C ALA A 80 -23.53 26.41 -23.59
N LEU A 81 -24.17 25.34 -24.05
CA LEU A 81 -24.36 25.07 -25.48
C LEU A 81 -25.41 25.98 -26.13
N ALA A 82 -26.38 26.49 -25.36
CA ALA A 82 -27.29 27.54 -25.83
C ALA A 82 -26.54 28.87 -26.06
N ALA A 83 -25.53 29.16 -25.25
CA ALA A 83 -24.68 30.34 -25.41
C ALA A 83 -23.66 30.18 -26.54
N GLU A 84 -23.04 28.99 -26.68
CA GLU A 84 -22.07 28.64 -27.72
C GLU A 84 -22.22 27.16 -28.15
N PRO A 85 -22.93 26.88 -29.27
CA PRO A 85 -23.29 25.51 -29.68
C PRO A 85 -22.11 24.56 -29.96
N ALA A 86 -20.94 25.10 -30.29
CA ALA A 86 -19.73 24.34 -30.61
C ALA A 86 -18.69 24.34 -29.47
N HIS A 87 -19.07 24.76 -28.25
CA HIS A 87 -18.12 24.86 -27.14
C HIS A 87 -17.57 23.48 -26.73
N PRO A 88 -16.27 23.22 -26.92
CA PRO A 88 -15.70 21.88 -26.82
C PRO A 88 -15.79 21.32 -25.40
N GLY A 89 -15.53 22.15 -24.38
CA GLY A 89 -15.62 21.73 -22.98
C GLY A 89 -17.03 21.31 -22.56
N ALA A 90 -18.06 22.02 -23.05
CA ALA A 90 -19.45 21.72 -22.71
C ALA A 90 -19.94 20.44 -23.41
N LEU A 91 -19.54 20.23 -24.67
CA LEU A 91 -19.83 19.00 -25.42
C LEU A 91 -19.16 17.77 -24.78
N LEU A 92 -17.90 17.89 -24.35
CA LEU A 92 -17.18 16.82 -23.66
C LEU A 92 -17.81 16.50 -22.30
N SER A 93 -18.10 17.50 -21.46
CA SER A 93 -18.77 17.32 -20.17
C SER A 93 -20.17 16.73 -20.32
N LYS A 94 -20.97 17.21 -21.30
CA LYS A 94 -22.30 16.65 -21.61
C LYS A 94 -22.21 15.20 -22.08
N GLY A 95 -21.26 14.89 -22.97
CA GLY A 95 -21.01 13.53 -23.43
C GLY A 95 -20.62 12.59 -22.29
N ALA A 96 -19.76 13.04 -21.38
CA ALA A 96 -19.35 12.26 -20.21
C ALA A 96 -20.53 11.99 -19.25
N LEU A 97 -21.37 12.99 -18.99
CA LEU A 97 -22.60 12.85 -18.19
C LEU A 97 -23.60 11.87 -18.82
N LEU A 98 -23.90 12.04 -20.11
CA LEU A 98 -24.82 11.16 -20.85
C LEU A 98 -24.32 9.72 -20.89
N ARG A 99 -23.01 9.52 -21.09
CA ARG A 99 -22.37 8.20 -21.00
C ARG A 99 -22.52 7.59 -19.61
N GLY A 100 -22.33 8.37 -18.55
CA GLY A 100 -22.56 7.93 -17.16
C GLY A 100 -24.01 7.53 -16.87
N LEU A 101 -24.97 8.17 -17.55
CA LEU A 101 -26.40 7.82 -17.47
C LEU A 101 -26.79 6.60 -18.33
N GLY A 102 -25.88 6.09 -19.17
CA GLY A 102 -26.14 4.99 -20.10
C GLY A 102 -26.79 5.42 -21.42
N ARG A 103 -26.85 6.73 -21.71
CA ARG A 103 -27.38 7.30 -22.96
C ARG A 103 -26.27 7.38 -24.00
N TYR A 104 -25.78 6.22 -24.44
CA TYR A 104 -24.56 6.11 -25.24
C TYR A 104 -24.68 6.75 -26.63
N ALA A 105 -25.85 6.67 -27.27
CA ALA A 105 -26.10 7.29 -28.58
C ALA A 105 -25.98 8.82 -28.49
N ALA A 106 -26.71 9.44 -27.55
CA ALA A 106 -26.65 10.88 -27.31
C ALA A 106 -25.25 11.35 -26.85
N ALA A 107 -24.53 10.53 -26.08
CA ALA A 107 -23.14 10.80 -25.70
C ALA A 107 -22.21 10.77 -26.92
N ALA A 108 -22.36 9.78 -27.81
CA ALA A 108 -21.60 9.69 -29.05
C ALA A 108 -21.86 10.88 -29.97
N ASP A 109 -23.09 11.40 -30.02
CA ASP A 109 -23.40 12.60 -30.79
C ASP A 109 -22.73 13.85 -30.22
N CYS A 110 -22.66 13.99 -28.89
CA CYS A 110 -21.92 15.07 -28.23
C CYS A 110 -20.41 14.99 -28.53
N PHE A 111 -19.81 13.80 -28.42
CA PHE A 111 -18.40 13.60 -28.73
C PHE A 111 -18.09 13.81 -30.21
N ARG A 112 -19.01 13.42 -31.11
CA ARG A 112 -18.88 13.68 -32.55
C ARG A 112 -18.93 15.18 -32.85
N ALA A 113 -19.85 15.91 -32.22
CA ALA A 113 -19.92 17.36 -32.34
C ALA A 113 -18.63 18.03 -31.82
N ALA A 114 -18.07 17.56 -30.69
CA ALA A 114 -16.81 18.06 -30.15
C ALA A 114 -15.62 17.81 -31.11
N ALA A 115 -15.58 16.63 -31.75
CA ALA A 115 -14.55 16.27 -32.72
C ALA A 115 -14.57 17.13 -34.00
N LEU A 116 -15.74 17.65 -34.38
CA LEU A 116 -15.92 18.52 -35.55
C LEU A 116 -15.61 20.00 -35.25
N GLY A 117 -15.76 20.44 -33.98
CA GLY A 117 -15.54 21.83 -33.57
C GLY A 117 -14.08 22.22 -33.30
N GLY A 118 -13.20 21.25 -33.04
CA GLY A 118 -11.77 21.50 -32.80
C GLY A 118 -10.95 21.39 -34.09
N GLY A 119 -10.27 22.46 -34.50
CA GLY A 119 -9.28 22.41 -35.58
C GLY A 119 -8.27 21.29 -35.32
N GLY A 120 -8.14 20.36 -36.29
CA GLY A 120 -7.52 19.03 -36.12
C GLY A 120 -6.29 18.98 -35.21
N GLY A 121 -6.37 18.13 -34.17
CA GLY A 121 -5.33 17.89 -33.17
C GLY A 121 -5.74 16.77 -32.18
N ALA A 122 -4.91 16.51 -31.17
CA ALA A 122 -5.06 15.36 -30.23
C ALA A 122 -6.43 15.27 -29.53
N ALA A 123 -7.08 16.40 -29.23
CA ALA A 123 -8.42 16.42 -28.62
C ALA A 123 -9.53 15.88 -29.56
N ALA A 124 -9.35 16.02 -30.88
CA ALA A 124 -10.29 15.48 -31.87
C ALA A 124 -10.07 13.97 -32.10
N ASP A 125 -8.86 13.46 -31.86
CA ASP A 125 -8.58 12.01 -31.84
C ASP A 125 -9.20 11.38 -30.58
N GLU A 126 -9.02 11.99 -29.40
CA GLU A 126 -9.64 11.53 -28.16
C GLU A 126 -11.18 11.51 -28.24
N ALA A 127 -11.79 12.55 -28.80
CA ALA A 127 -13.22 12.59 -29.02
C ALA A 127 -13.71 11.49 -29.99
N ARG A 128 -12.92 11.13 -31.02
CA ARG A 128 -13.23 10.02 -31.94
C ARG A 128 -13.16 8.66 -31.24
N ASP A 129 -12.16 8.45 -30.38
CA ASP A 129 -12.06 7.23 -29.57
C ASP A 129 -13.26 7.08 -28.62
N LEU A 130 -13.72 8.19 -28.02
CA LEU A 130 -14.90 8.21 -27.16
C LEU A 130 -16.19 7.88 -27.93
N VAL A 131 -16.32 8.31 -29.19
CA VAL A 131 -17.45 7.91 -30.06
C VAL A 131 -17.48 6.40 -30.26
N GLU A 132 -16.33 5.78 -30.57
CA GLU A 132 -16.26 4.34 -30.81
C GLU A 132 -16.52 3.54 -29.53
N GLN A 133 -16.03 4.00 -28.38
CA GLN A 133 -16.36 3.43 -27.08
C GLN A 133 -17.87 3.47 -26.81
N CYS A 134 -18.54 4.60 -27.05
CA CYS A 134 -19.99 4.73 -26.87
C CYS A 134 -20.77 3.78 -27.78
N ARG A 135 -20.37 3.61 -29.06
CA ARG A 135 -21.01 2.66 -29.98
C ARG A 135 -20.90 1.22 -29.49
N ARG A 136 -19.72 0.82 -28.99
CA ARG A 136 -19.49 -0.50 -28.41
C ARG A 136 -20.38 -0.73 -27.19
N LEU A 137 -20.45 0.25 -26.28
CA LEU A 137 -21.29 0.19 -25.08
C LEU A 137 -22.79 0.15 -25.43
N GLU A 138 -23.21 0.86 -26.46
CA GLU A 138 -24.58 0.80 -26.97
C GLU A 138 -24.94 -0.58 -27.53
N ALA A 139 -24.06 -1.16 -28.33
CA ALA A 139 -24.23 -2.52 -28.84
C ALA A 139 -24.29 -3.55 -27.69
N GLN A 140 -23.47 -3.37 -26.66
CA GLN A 140 -23.49 -4.18 -25.44
C GLN A 140 -24.79 -4.01 -24.67
N ALA A 141 -25.28 -2.79 -24.47
CA ALA A 141 -26.53 -2.50 -23.76
C ALA A 141 -27.76 -3.11 -24.46
N ARG A 142 -27.73 -3.25 -25.79
CA ARG A 142 -28.82 -3.86 -26.57
C ARG A 142 -28.75 -5.38 -26.62
N SER A 143 -27.56 -5.95 -26.78
CA SER A 143 -27.38 -7.39 -27.05
C SER A 143 -26.97 -8.21 -25.82
N GLY A 144 -26.44 -7.56 -24.78
CA GLY A 144 -25.79 -8.21 -23.65
C GLY A 144 -24.48 -8.92 -24.02
N ALA A 145 -24.01 -8.82 -25.26
CA ALA A 145 -22.78 -9.47 -25.70
C ALA A 145 -21.58 -8.75 -25.10
N VAL A 146 -20.83 -9.48 -24.27
CA VAL A 146 -19.57 -9.02 -23.69
C VAL A 146 -18.48 -9.97 -24.14
N ASP A 147 -17.46 -9.44 -24.81
CA ASP A 147 -16.26 -10.22 -25.13
C ASP A 147 -15.17 -9.93 -24.10
N LEU A 148 -14.94 -10.92 -23.24
CA LEU A 148 -13.88 -10.88 -22.23
C LEU A 148 -12.64 -11.67 -22.65
N SER A 149 -12.59 -12.17 -23.89
CA SER A 149 -11.56 -13.12 -24.33
C SER A 149 -10.14 -12.59 -24.15
N GLU A 150 -9.84 -11.39 -24.65
CA GLU A 150 -8.49 -10.81 -24.54
C GLU A 150 -8.07 -10.59 -23.09
N TRP A 151 -9.00 -10.11 -22.27
CA TRP A 151 -8.74 -9.81 -20.87
C TRP A 151 -8.54 -11.08 -20.04
N VAL A 152 -9.38 -12.10 -20.23
CA VAL A 152 -9.23 -13.42 -19.59
C VAL A 152 -7.94 -14.10 -20.04
N LEU A 153 -7.59 -14.05 -21.34
CA LEU A 153 -6.37 -14.64 -21.87
C LEU A 153 -5.10 -13.93 -21.40
N ALA A 154 -5.18 -12.62 -21.12
CA ALA A 154 -4.11 -11.85 -20.47
C ALA A 154 -3.96 -12.15 -18.97
N GLY A 155 -4.71 -13.12 -18.42
CA GLY A 155 -4.73 -13.39 -16.98
C GLY A 155 -5.31 -12.23 -16.19
N PHE A 156 -6.29 -11.53 -16.78
CA PHE A 156 -6.93 -10.34 -16.23
C PHE A 156 -6.03 -9.11 -16.05
N ALA A 157 -4.86 -9.09 -16.68
CA ALA A 157 -3.97 -7.93 -16.70
C ALA A 157 -4.44 -6.85 -17.69
N GLY A 158 -4.12 -5.58 -17.39
CA GLY A 158 -4.41 -4.43 -18.26
C GLY A 158 -5.59 -3.56 -17.78
N LYS A 159 -6.11 -2.70 -18.67
CA LYS A 159 -7.23 -1.80 -18.37
C LYS A 159 -8.52 -2.59 -18.21
N LEU A 160 -9.29 -2.31 -17.15
CA LEU A 160 -10.62 -2.89 -16.92
C LEU A 160 -11.53 -2.68 -18.14
N PRO A 161 -12.25 -3.72 -18.61
CA PRO A 161 -13.24 -3.57 -19.66
C PRO A 161 -14.33 -2.58 -19.25
N ASP A 162 -14.64 -1.63 -20.13
CA ASP A 162 -15.82 -0.78 -19.97
C ASP A 162 -17.08 -1.62 -20.22
N LEU A 163 -18.06 -1.56 -19.31
CA LEU A 163 -19.28 -2.34 -19.37
C LEU A 163 -20.52 -1.45 -19.40
N ALA A 164 -21.50 -1.84 -20.21
CA ALA A 164 -22.85 -1.30 -20.18
C ALA A 164 -23.80 -2.22 -19.40
N GLU A 165 -24.72 -1.62 -18.65
CA GLU A 165 -25.81 -2.37 -18.03
C GLU A 165 -26.72 -3.00 -19.08
N TYR A 166 -27.20 -4.20 -18.79
CA TYR A 166 -28.04 -4.99 -19.68
C TYR A 166 -29.01 -5.83 -18.84
N VAL A 167 -30.28 -5.86 -19.23
CA VAL A 167 -31.28 -6.75 -18.64
C VAL A 167 -31.82 -7.63 -19.74
N GLY A 168 -31.48 -8.91 -19.69
CA GLY A 168 -31.90 -9.90 -20.66
C GLY A 168 -33.35 -10.33 -20.52
N PRO A 169 -33.74 -11.42 -21.19
CA PRO A 169 -35.10 -11.97 -21.19
C PRO A 169 -35.40 -12.70 -19.88
N VAL A 170 -35.43 -11.96 -18.78
CA VAL A 170 -35.67 -12.49 -17.43
C VAL A 170 -36.85 -11.77 -16.79
N GLU A 171 -37.47 -12.41 -15.81
CA GLU A 171 -38.55 -11.84 -15.03
C GLU A 171 -38.49 -12.30 -13.57
N VAL A 172 -38.92 -11.44 -12.65
CA VAL A 172 -39.06 -11.80 -11.24
C VAL A 172 -40.44 -12.44 -11.04
N ARG A 173 -40.50 -13.60 -10.39
CA ARG A 173 -41.74 -14.28 -9.99
C ARG A 173 -41.64 -14.78 -8.55
N ARG A 174 -42.72 -15.34 -8.01
CA ARG A 174 -42.67 -16.09 -6.74
C ARG A 174 -41.91 -17.40 -6.93
N SER A 175 -40.99 -17.71 -6.02
CA SER A 175 -40.23 -18.97 -6.06
C SER A 175 -41.03 -20.11 -5.43
N ALA A 176 -40.86 -21.34 -5.94
CA ALA A 176 -41.46 -22.54 -5.38
C ALA A 176 -40.92 -22.88 -3.97
N HIS A 177 -39.77 -22.31 -3.60
CA HIS A 177 -39.13 -22.53 -2.30
C HIS A 177 -39.41 -21.42 -1.29
N GLY A 178 -40.30 -20.48 -1.62
CA GLY A 178 -40.65 -19.32 -0.80
C GLY A 178 -39.99 -18.03 -1.29
N GLY A 179 -40.67 -16.90 -1.13
CA GLY A 179 -40.15 -15.59 -1.55
C GLY A 179 -40.24 -15.34 -3.07
N ARG A 180 -39.21 -14.68 -3.63
CA ARG A 180 -39.14 -14.24 -5.03
C ARG A 180 -37.89 -14.80 -5.69
N GLY A 181 -37.92 -15.00 -6.99
CA GLY A 181 -36.82 -15.54 -7.78
C GLY A 181 -36.80 -14.93 -9.18
N VAL A 182 -35.64 -14.97 -9.83
CA VAL A 182 -35.51 -14.60 -11.26
C VAL A 182 -35.73 -15.84 -12.12
N PHE A 183 -36.53 -15.72 -13.17
CA PHE A 183 -36.87 -16.80 -14.09
C PHE A 183 -36.48 -16.42 -15.52
N ALA A 184 -36.08 -17.41 -16.31
CA ALA A 184 -35.84 -17.22 -17.74
C ALA A 184 -37.17 -17.07 -18.48
N ALA A 185 -37.38 -15.97 -19.21
CA ALA A 185 -38.58 -15.74 -20.00
C ALA A 185 -38.57 -16.51 -21.34
N LYS A 186 -37.38 -16.87 -21.83
CA LYS A 186 -37.17 -17.72 -23.02
C LYS A 186 -36.04 -18.72 -22.77
N ASN A 187 -35.87 -19.67 -23.67
CA ASN A 187 -34.71 -20.56 -23.64
C ASN A 187 -33.41 -19.75 -23.76
N VAL A 188 -32.45 -20.03 -22.88
CA VAL A 188 -31.14 -19.38 -22.85
C VAL A 188 -30.06 -20.44 -23.03
N GLU A 189 -29.17 -20.22 -23.99
CA GLU A 189 -28.03 -21.09 -24.25
C GLU A 189 -26.91 -20.90 -23.21
N ALA A 190 -26.15 -21.95 -22.95
CA ALA A 190 -24.96 -21.90 -22.10
C ALA A 190 -23.99 -20.79 -22.55
N GLY A 191 -23.53 -19.99 -21.59
CA GLY A 191 -22.61 -18.87 -21.78
C GLY A 191 -23.28 -17.55 -22.20
N ALA A 192 -24.58 -17.52 -22.50
CA ALA A 192 -25.27 -16.28 -22.82
C ALA A 192 -25.45 -15.39 -21.57
N THR A 193 -25.22 -14.09 -21.74
CA THR A 193 -25.42 -13.08 -20.70
C THR A 193 -26.91 -12.94 -20.37
N LEU A 194 -27.25 -13.07 -19.09
CA LEU A 194 -28.59 -12.90 -18.55
C LEU A 194 -28.83 -11.46 -18.12
N MET A 195 -27.83 -10.85 -17.47
CA MET A 195 -27.86 -9.44 -17.06
C MET A 195 -26.45 -8.91 -16.75
N ILE A 196 -26.29 -7.61 -16.86
CA ILE A 196 -25.13 -6.84 -16.39
C ILE A 196 -25.71 -5.72 -15.53
N ALA A 197 -25.44 -5.74 -14.24
CA ALA A 197 -25.97 -4.77 -13.29
C ALA A 197 -24.83 -3.97 -12.66
N LYS A 198 -24.98 -2.65 -12.59
CA LYS A 198 -24.06 -1.82 -11.83
C LYS A 198 -24.45 -1.83 -10.34
N ALA A 199 -23.48 -1.84 -9.45
CA ALA A 199 -23.73 -1.78 -8.02
C ALA A 199 -24.32 -0.42 -7.64
N VAL A 200 -25.22 -0.42 -6.65
CA VAL A 200 -25.62 0.81 -5.94
C VAL A 200 -24.40 1.38 -5.20
N ALA A 201 -23.70 0.49 -4.49
CA ALA A 201 -22.42 0.77 -3.84
C ALA A 201 -21.67 -0.55 -3.61
N ILE A 202 -20.36 -0.44 -3.39
CA ILE A 202 -19.50 -1.54 -2.96
C ILE A 202 -18.60 -1.04 -1.82
N GLY A 203 -18.51 -1.84 -0.76
CA GLY A 203 -17.48 -1.74 0.27
C GLY A 203 -16.42 -2.79 0.03
N ARG A 204 -15.18 -2.36 -0.24
CA ARG A 204 -14.03 -3.27 -0.39
C ARG A 204 -13.16 -3.19 0.85
N GLY A 205 -12.73 -4.35 1.34
CA GLY A 205 -11.79 -4.47 2.45
C GLY A 205 -11.08 -5.83 2.43
N VAL A 206 -10.07 -5.98 3.27
CA VAL A 206 -9.40 -7.27 3.48
C VAL A 206 -10.34 -8.09 4.37
N ILE A 207 -10.94 -9.16 3.84
CA ILE A 207 -11.72 -10.08 4.67
C ILE A 207 -10.76 -11.14 5.23
N PRO A 208 -10.55 -11.22 6.56
CA PRO A 208 -9.88 -12.35 7.16
C PRO A 208 -10.79 -13.59 7.13
N ASP A 209 -10.15 -14.76 7.16
CA ASP A 209 -10.71 -16.12 7.20
C ASP A 209 -12.18 -16.21 7.70
N PRO A 210 -13.08 -16.92 7.00
CA PRO A 210 -14.44 -17.23 7.44
C PRO A 210 -14.57 -17.71 8.89
N ASP A 211 -13.55 -18.36 9.45
CA ASP A 211 -13.56 -18.91 10.82
C ASP A 211 -13.12 -17.90 11.90
N ALA A 212 -12.66 -16.71 11.51
CA ALA A 212 -12.38 -15.60 12.45
C ALA A 212 -13.68 -14.89 12.84
N ALA A 213 -14.36 -15.46 13.84
CA ALA A 213 -15.44 -14.80 14.54
C ALA A 213 -14.90 -13.61 15.34
N ASP A 214 -15.35 -12.40 14.98
CA ASP A 214 -15.19 -11.15 15.72
C ASP A 214 -13.87 -10.37 15.50
N SER A 215 -13.78 -9.65 14.38
CA SER A 215 -12.73 -8.64 14.15
C SER A 215 -13.32 -7.27 13.78
N GLY A 216 -12.86 -6.21 14.44
CA GLY A 216 -13.33 -4.83 14.24
C GLY A 216 -13.12 -4.26 12.82
N GLU A 217 -12.36 -4.95 11.97
CA GLU A 217 -12.14 -4.58 10.57
C GLU A 217 -13.39 -4.84 9.69
N LYS A 218 -14.15 -5.91 9.95
CA LYS A 218 -15.43 -6.20 9.28
C LYS A 218 -16.45 -5.08 9.52
N MET A 219 -16.48 -4.51 10.74
CA MET A 219 -17.35 -3.37 11.09
C MET A 219 -17.01 -2.07 10.34
N VAL A 220 -15.73 -1.80 10.05
CA VAL A 220 -15.31 -0.56 9.37
C VAL A 220 -15.72 -0.59 7.89
N VAL A 221 -15.52 -1.71 7.21
CA VAL A 221 -15.93 -1.91 5.81
C VAL A 221 -17.45 -1.83 5.70
N TRP A 222 -18.16 -2.46 6.63
CA TRP A 222 -19.63 -2.41 6.68
C TRP A 222 -20.15 -0.98 6.90
N LYS A 223 -19.56 -0.23 7.82
CA LYS A 223 -19.96 1.17 8.10
C LYS A 223 -19.75 2.08 6.89
N ASP A 224 -18.63 1.96 6.19
CA ASP A 224 -18.35 2.72 4.96
C ASP A 224 -19.32 2.34 3.83
N PHE A 225 -19.56 1.04 3.64
CA PHE A 225 -20.52 0.53 2.67
C PHE A 225 -21.94 1.04 2.90
N VAL A 226 -22.44 0.94 4.14
CA VAL A 226 -23.73 1.48 4.55
C VAL A 226 -23.81 2.98 4.25
N GLY A 227 -22.77 3.74 4.60
CA GLY A 227 -22.71 5.18 4.30
C GLY A 227 -22.86 5.49 2.81
N LYS A 228 -22.19 4.72 1.95
CA LYS A 228 -22.29 4.86 0.48
C LYS A 228 -23.67 4.51 -0.07
N VAL A 229 -24.32 3.48 0.45
CA VAL A 229 -25.69 3.11 0.02
C VAL A 229 -26.69 4.20 0.43
N LEU A 230 -26.58 4.71 1.66
CA LEU A 230 -27.45 5.79 2.15
C LEU A 230 -27.27 7.05 1.31
N ASP A 231 -26.03 7.45 1.01
CA ASP A 231 -25.73 8.59 0.14
C ASP A 231 -26.29 8.40 -1.27
N ALA A 232 -26.16 7.21 -1.86
CA ALA A 232 -26.72 6.89 -3.18
C ALA A 232 -28.27 6.93 -3.19
N ALA A 233 -28.92 6.46 -2.13
CA ALA A 233 -30.37 6.50 -1.97
C ALA A 233 -30.89 7.93 -1.76
N GLU A 234 -30.17 8.75 -0.99
CA GLU A 234 -30.55 10.15 -0.72
C GLU A 234 -30.42 11.03 -1.99
N LYS A 235 -29.39 10.78 -2.80
CA LYS A 235 -29.14 11.53 -4.04
C LYS A 235 -30.07 11.14 -5.20
N CYS A 236 -30.53 9.89 -5.25
CA CYS A 236 -31.30 9.36 -6.37
C CYS A 236 -32.59 8.66 -5.91
N PRO A 237 -33.77 9.28 -6.05
CA PRO A 237 -35.05 8.67 -5.68
C PRO A 237 -35.31 7.34 -6.38
N ARG A 238 -34.91 7.20 -7.64
CA ARG A 238 -35.00 5.93 -8.38
C ARG A 238 -34.17 4.83 -7.73
N THR A 239 -32.96 5.15 -7.25
CA THR A 239 -32.11 4.21 -6.52
C THR A 239 -32.77 3.80 -5.20
N ALA A 240 -33.34 4.75 -4.45
CA ALA A 240 -34.09 4.45 -3.24
C ALA A 240 -35.30 3.54 -3.51
N ASP A 241 -36.06 3.81 -4.57
CA ASP A 241 -37.21 2.99 -4.97
C ASP A 241 -36.78 1.57 -5.35
N LEU A 242 -35.69 1.41 -6.10
CA LEU A 242 -35.10 0.12 -6.41
C LEU A 242 -34.69 -0.64 -5.14
N ILE A 243 -34.02 0.02 -4.18
CA ILE A 243 -33.65 -0.59 -2.90
C ILE A 243 -34.90 -1.04 -2.13
N TYR A 244 -35.98 -0.24 -2.12
CA TYR A 244 -37.22 -0.59 -1.42
C TYR A 244 -38.03 -1.72 -2.06
N THR A 245 -37.66 -2.18 -3.25
CA THR A 245 -38.21 -3.43 -3.81
C THR A 245 -37.62 -4.68 -3.15
N LEU A 246 -36.46 -4.57 -2.51
CA LEU A 246 -35.78 -5.68 -1.84
C LEU A 246 -36.45 -5.97 -0.49
N SER A 247 -36.34 -7.22 -0.01
CA SER A 247 -36.98 -7.65 1.24
C SER A 247 -36.15 -7.21 2.44
N THR A 248 -36.78 -6.85 3.55
CA THR A 248 -36.11 -6.62 4.83
C THR A 248 -35.87 -7.90 5.63
N GLY A 249 -36.40 -9.04 5.18
CA GLY A 249 -36.35 -10.32 5.88
C GLY A 249 -37.38 -10.47 7.00
N GLU A 250 -38.10 -9.40 7.35
CA GLU A 250 -39.15 -9.42 8.38
C GLU A 250 -40.55 -9.66 7.79
N GLU A 251 -40.72 -9.42 6.49
CA GLU A 251 -42.01 -9.59 5.82
C GLU A 251 -42.36 -11.07 5.64
N ARG A 252 -43.65 -11.41 5.70
CA ARG A 252 -44.06 -12.78 5.40
C ARG A 252 -43.86 -13.07 3.91
N GLN A 253 -43.51 -14.31 3.57
CA GLN A 253 -43.19 -14.68 2.17
C GLN A 253 -44.36 -14.42 1.19
N ASP A 254 -45.59 -14.47 1.67
CA ASP A 254 -46.83 -14.16 0.95
C ASP A 254 -47.05 -12.64 0.73
N GLU A 255 -46.50 -11.79 1.60
CA GLU A 255 -46.62 -10.33 1.55
C GLU A 255 -45.64 -9.68 0.56
N LEU A 256 -44.60 -10.40 0.13
CA LEU A 256 -43.60 -9.88 -0.82
C LEU A 256 -44.20 -9.63 -2.21
N VAL A 257 -44.27 -8.36 -2.61
CA VAL A 257 -44.74 -7.93 -3.93
C VAL A 257 -43.68 -8.22 -4.99
N VAL A 258 -44.12 -8.74 -6.14
CA VAL A 258 -43.27 -8.95 -7.32
C VAL A 258 -43.06 -7.59 -8.02
N PRO A 259 -41.82 -7.11 -8.15
CA PRO A 259 -41.53 -5.83 -8.80
C PRO A 259 -41.76 -5.89 -10.32
N ASP A 260 -42.17 -4.77 -10.91
CA ASP A 260 -42.22 -4.62 -12.37
C ASP A 260 -40.80 -4.60 -12.95
N MET A 261 -40.57 -5.42 -13.99
CA MET A 261 -39.30 -5.50 -14.70
C MET A 261 -38.90 -4.19 -15.39
N ALA A 262 -39.86 -3.31 -15.70
CA ALA A 262 -39.59 -2.01 -16.31
C ALA A 262 -38.68 -1.12 -15.43
N MET A 263 -38.77 -1.25 -14.10
CA MET A 263 -37.98 -0.43 -13.16
C MET A 263 -36.47 -0.68 -13.29
N PHE A 264 -36.07 -1.91 -13.65
CA PHE A 264 -34.68 -2.32 -13.81
C PHE A 264 -34.10 -1.98 -15.18
N ARG A 265 -34.94 -1.62 -16.16
CA ARG A 265 -34.49 -1.22 -17.50
C ARG A 265 -34.22 0.29 -17.51
N LYS A 266 -33.05 0.70 -17.99
CA LYS A 266 -32.80 2.11 -18.31
C LYS A 266 -33.53 2.38 -19.64
N GLU A 267 -34.47 3.33 -19.63
CA GLU A 267 -35.29 3.62 -20.82
C GLU A 267 -34.40 3.96 -22.03
N PRO A 268 -34.61 3.31 -23.19
CA PRO A 268 -34.01 3.74 -24.44
C PRO A 268 -34.73 5.00 -24.95
N ASP A 269 -33.97 5.96 -25.47
CA ASP A 269 -34.44 7.22 -26.04
C ASP A 269 -35.67 7.05 -26.97
N ASP A 270 -36.81 7.66 -26.66
CA ASP A 270 -37.51 8.65 -27.52
C ASP A 270 -38.92 9.06 -27.00
N ALA A 271 -39.19 10.36 -27.17
CA ALA A 271 -40.50 11.03 -27.26
C ALA A 271 -41.33 11.34 -25.99
N SER A 272 -41.59 12.65 -25.83
CA SER A 272 -42.71 13.28 -25.10
C SER A 272 -42.80 13.06 -23.58
N LEU A 273 -42.16 13.96 -22.82
CA LEU A 273 -42.72 14.46 -21.57
C LEU A 273 -43.91 15.38 -21.89
N SER A 274 -44.95 14.80 -22.47
CA SER A 274 -46.28 15.38 -22.64
C SER A 274 -47.31 14.27 -22.75
N ASP A 275 -47.35 13.35 -21.78
CA ASP A 275 -48.66 12.92 -21.28
C ASP A 275 -48.53 12.26 -19.92
N GLY A 276 -49.40 12.68 -19.01
CA GLY A 276 -49.37 12.24 -17.64
C GLY A 276 -50.06 10.90 -17.47
N THR A 277 -49.31 9.83 -17.21
CA THR A 277 -49.75 8.74 -16.32
C THR A 277 -48.55 7.88 -15.90
N SER A 278 -47.72 8.38 -14.98
CA SER A 278 -46.82 7.52 -14.20
C SER A 278 -46.76 8.10 -12.80
N MET A 279 -46.91 7.24 -11.79
CA MET A 279 -47.10 7.55 -10.38
C MET A 279 -46.10 8.60 -9.88
N THR A 280 -46.45 9.87 -10.05
CA THR A 280 -45.78 11.00 -9.42
C THR A 280 -46.01 10.87 -7.93
N ARG A 281 -45.00 10.47 -7.17
CA ARG A 281 -44.92 10.92 -5.78
C ARG A 281 -45.03 12.44 -5.81
N LYS A 282 -46.08 12.98 -5.18
CA LYS A 282 -46.33 14.41 -5.10
C LYS A 282 -45.04 15.12 -4.68
N ALA A 283 -44.53 15.99 -5.55
CA ALA A 283 -43.52 16.96 -5.20
C ALA A 283 -44.08 17.83 -4.05
N GLY A 284 -43.62 17.60 -2.82
CA GLY A 284 -44.16 18.30 -1.65
C GLY A 284 -43.65 17.80 -0.30
N THR A 285 -43.23 16.55 -0.17
CA THR A 285 -42.59 16.05 1.05
C THR A 285 -41.38 15.22 0.67
N ARG A 286 -40.19 15.75 0.92
CA ARG A 286 -38.92 15.02 0.89
C ARG A 286 -38.97 14.04 2.08
N GLU A 287 -39.70 12.93 1.94
CA GLU A 287 -39.69 11.88 2.97
C GLU A 287 -38.24 11.43 3.11
N SER A 288 -37.70 11.63 4.31
CA SER A 288 -36.33 11.27 4.65
C SER A 288 -36.12 9.78 4.40
N VAL A 289 -35.01 9.43 3.76
CA VAL A 289 -34.59 8.04 3.57
C VAL A 289 -34.70 7.28 4.90
N HIS A 290 -35.51 6.22 4.95
CA HIS A 290 -35.68 5.40 6.14
C HIS A 290 -34.44 4.53 6.37
N VAL A 291 -33.47 5.06 7.14
CA VAL A 291 -32.19 4.42 7.44
C VAL A 291 -32.38 3.00 7.98
N ASP A 292 -33.30 2.82 8.95
CA ASP A 292 -33.60 1.52 9.56
C ASP A 292 -34.03 0.47 8.52
N ARG A 293 -34.90 0.85 7.58
CA ARG A 293 -35.35 -0.04 6.51
C ARG A 293 -34.20 -0.42 5.58
N ILE A 294 -33.33 0.53 5.22
CA ILE A 294 -32.18 0.23 4.33
C ILE A 294 -31.21 -0.71 5.02
N LEU A 295 -30.92 -0.53 6.30
CA LEU A 295 -30.05 -1.45 7.06
C LEU A 295 -30.58 -2.89 7.00
N LYS A 296 -31.88 -3.09 7.24
CA LYS A 296 -32.51 -4.42 7.14
C LYS A 296 -32.46 -5.01 5.72
N VAL A 297 -32.61 -4.16 4.69
CA VAL A 297 -32.42 -4.60 3.29
C VAL A 297 -30.98 -5.06 3.06
N LEU A 298 -29.99 -4.34 3.57
CA LEU A 298 -28.58 -4.67 3.40
C LEU A 298 -28.20 -5.99 4.09
N ASP A 299 -28.78 -6.28 5.25
CA ASP A 299 -28.53 -7.54 5.97
C ASP A 299 -28.92 -8.78 5.14
N VAL A 300 -29.91 -8.66 4.25
CA VAL A 300 -30.49 -9.79 3.51
C VAL A 300 -30.06 -9.86 2.04
N ASN A 301 -29.83 -8.71 1.39
CA ASN A 301 -29.75 -8.65 -0.09
C ASN A 301 -28.35 -8.36 -0.64
N CYS A 302 -27.35 -8.16 0.21
CA CYS A 302 -26.00 -7.88 -0.24
C CYS A 302 -25.33 -9.13 -0.81
N LEU A 303 -24.51 -8.93 -1.85
CA LEU A 303 -23.73 -9.99 -2.48
C LEU A 303 -22.24 -9.76 -2.21
N THR A 304 -21.52 -10.85 -2.05
CA THR A 304 -20.05 -10.86 -2.03
C THR A 304 -19.50 -10.91 -3.45
N GLU A 305 -18.44 -10.15 -3.71
CA GLU A 305 -17.67 -10.24 -4.96
C GLU A 305 -17.17 -11.69 -5.16
N ASP A 306 -17.05 -12.13 -6.43
CA ASP A 306 -16.57 -13.49 -6.75
C ASP A 306 -15.04 -13.49 -6.66
N ALA A 307 -14.44 -14.59 -6.17
CA ALA A 307 -13.01 -14.71 -5.88
C ALA A 307 -12.09 -14.34 -7.06
N PRO A 308 -12.39 -14.66 -8.33
CA PRO A 308 -11.57 -14.24 -9.46
C PRO A 308 -11.52 -12.73 -9.63
N ALA A 309 -12.65 -12.04 -9.42
CA ALA A 309 -12.74 -10.57 -9.55
C ALA A 309 -11.95 -9.83 -8.47
N ALA A 310 -11.82 -10.45 -7.29
CA ALA A 310 -11.00 -9.97 -6.19
C ALA A 310 -9.49 -10.01 -6.54
N ASP A 311 -9.05 -11.02 -7.28
CA ASP A 311 -7.67 -11.15 -7.80
C ASP A 311 -7.40 -10.18 -8.97
N VAL A 312 -8.40 -9.87 -9.80
CA VAL A 312 -8.23 -8.92 -10.91
C VAL A 312 -8.06 -7.48 -10.44
N LEU A 313 -8.69 -7.10 -9.33
CA LEU A 313 -8.55 -5.78 -8.71
C LEU A 313 -7.36 -5.72 -7.73
N GLY A 314 -6.66 -6.83 -7.50
CA GLY A 314 -5.54 -6.93 -6.57
C GLY A 314 -4.43 -7.85 -7.09
N ASN A 315 -3.34 -7.26 -7.58
CA ASN A 315 -2.08 -8.00 -7.73
C ASN A 315 -1.61 -8.42 -6.33
N ASN A 316 -1.88 -9.67 -5.94
CA ASN A 316 -1.19 -10.53 -4.96
C ASN A 316 -2.16 -11.35 -4.11
N GLY A 317 -2.76 -12.42 -4.65
CA GLY A 317 -3.22 -13.62 -3.92
C GLY A 317 -3.99 -13.46 -2.58
N VAL A 318 -4.52 -12.27 -2.29
CA VAL A 318 -5.31 -11.91 -1.11
C VAL A 318 -6.67 -11.59 -1.67
N VAL A 319 -7.64 -12.46 -1.39
CA VAL A 319 -9.01 -12.30 -1.89
C VAL A 319 -9.61 -11.06 -1.22
N ASN A 320 -9.53 -9.91 -1.88
CA ASN A 320 -10.31 -8.71 -1.55
C ASN A 320 -11.78 -8.99 -1.86
N CYS A 321 -12.48 -9.69 -0.97
CA CYS A 321 -13.92 -9.84 -1.07
C CYS A 321 -14.58 -8.49 -0.73
N GLY A 322 -15.08 -7.77 -1.73
CA GLY A 322 -16.01 -6.67 -1.49
C GLY A 322 -17.42 -7.18 -1.20
N VAL A 323 -18.19 -6.38 -0.47
CA VAL A 323 -19.64 -6.55 -0.34
C VAL A 323 -20.31 -5.42 -1.11
N GLY A 324 -21.28 -5.76 -1.96
CA GLY A 324 -22.00 -4.79 -2.77
C GLY A 324 -23.49 -5.08 -2.84
N LEU A 325 -24.24 -4.06 -3.23
CA LEU A 325 -25.68 -4.17 -3.48
C LEU A 325 -25.96 -4.04 -4.98
N TRP A 326 -26.34 -5.15 -5.60
CA TRP A 326 -26.81 -5.19 -6.99
C TRP A 326 -28.28 -5.62 -7.01
N VAL A 327 -29.18 -4.65 -7.17
CA VAL A 327 -30.62 -4.83 -6.88
C VAL A 327 -31.23 -6.01 -7.66
N LEU A 328 -31.07 -6.08 -8.99
CA LEU A 328 -31.66 -7.18 -9.76
C LEU A 328 -30.99 -8.55 -9.48
N PRO A 329 -29.65 -8.66 -9.42
CA PRO A 329 -28.99 -9.88 -8.96
C PRO A 329 -29.39 -10.36 -7.56
N SER A 330 -29.80 -9.49 -6.64
CA SER A 330 -30.26 -9.86 -5.30
C SER A 330 -31.55 -10.72 -5.29
N PHE A 331 -32.29 -10.79 -6.40
CA PHE A 331 -33.45 -11.69 -6.55
C PHE A 331 -33.07 -13.12 -6.97
N ILE A 332 -31.80 -13.40 -7.28
CA ILE A 332 -31.37 -14.73 -7.74
C ILE A 332 -31.13 -15.62 -6.53
N ASN A 333 -31.86 -16.73 -6.44
CA ASN A 333 -31.80 -17.65 -5.31
C ASN A 333 -30.61 -18.61 -5.37
N HIS A 334 -30.26 -19.13 -4.19
CA HIS A 334 -29.20 -20.12 -4.03
C HIS A 334 -29.57 -21.51 -4.57
N SER A 335 -28.64 -22.14 -5.28
CA SER A 335 -28.66 -23.59 -5.52
C SER A 335 -27.24 -24.18 -5.44
N CYS A 336 -27.09 -25.37 -4.83
CA CYS A 336 -25.83 -26.13 -4.87
C CYS A 336 -25.62 -26.88 -6.20
N HIS A 337 -26.59 -26.79 -7.12
CA HIS A 337 -26.52 -27.19 -8.53
C HIS A 337 -27.03 -26.01 -9.37
N PRO A 338 -26.25 -24.93 -9.47
CA PRO A 338 -26.68 -23.69 -10.11
C PRO A 338 -26.79 -23.84 -11.63
N ASN A 339 -27.60 -22.99 -12.26
CA ASN A 339 -27.73 -22.90 -13.73
C ASN A 339 -27.26 -21.56 -14.30
N ALA A 340 -26.87 -20.63 -13.43
CA ALA A 340 -26.19 -19.39 -13.78
C ALA A 340 -24.96 -19.17 -12.89
N ARG A 341 -24.08 -18.29 -13.35
CA ARG A 341 -22.91 -17.84 -12.60
C ARG A 341 -22.82 -16.32 -12.65
N ARG A 342 -22.24 -15.73 -11.62
CA ARG A 342 -21.91 -14.30 -11.57
C ARG A 342 -20.40 -14.10 -11.61
N THR A 343 -19.96 -13.07 -12.33
CA THR A 343 -18.58 -12.57 -12.36
C THR A 343 -18.62 -11.07 -12.11
N HIS A 344 -17.70 -10.55 -11.32
CA HIS A 344 -17.63 -9.11 -11.04
C HIS A 344 -16.49 -8.47 -11.83
N ILE A 345 -16.72 -7.27 -12.38
CA ILE A 345 -15.70 -6.47 -13.09
C ILE A 345 -15.89 -5.02 -12.68
N GLY A 346 -14.94 -4.49 -11.90
CA GLY A 346 -15.12 -3.20 -11.25
C GLY A 346 -16.42 -3.19 -10.45
N ASP A 347 -17.31 -2.24 -10.73
CA ASP A 347 -18.58 -2.12 -9.99
C ASP A 347 -19.76 -2.86 -10.66
N HIS A 348 -19.50 -3.67 -11.68
CA HIS A 348 -20.53 -4.41 -12.41
C HIS A 348 -20.54 -5.89 -12.03
N ALA A 349 -21.75 -6.44 -11.85
CA ALA A 349 -21.99 -7.87 -11.79
C ALA A 349 -22.53 -8.34 -13.14
N ILE A 350 -21.80 -9.25 -13.79
CA ILE A 350 -22.24 -9.96 -14.99
C ILE A 350 -22.80 -11.31 -14.55
N VAL A 351 -24.05 -11.59 -14.90
CA VAL A 351 -24.67 -12.90 -14.70
C VAL A 351 -24.87 -13.55 -16.05
N HIS A 352 -24.36 -14.77 -16.23
CA HIS A 352 -24.48 -15.55 -17.45
C HIS A 352 -24.94 -16.98 -17.16
N ALA A 353 -25.54 -17.63 -18.15
CA ALA A 353 -25.99 -19.01 -18.04
C ALA A 353 -24.79 -19.97 -17.97
N SER A 354 -24.72 -20.85 -16.97
CA SER A 354 -23.65 -21.85 -16.85
C SER A 354 -23.93 -23.12 -17.65
N ARG A 355 -25.20 -23.35 -17.97
CA ARG A 355 -25.73 -24.40 -18.86
C ARG A 355 -26.96 -23.87 -19.58
N ASP A 356 -27.52 -24.67 -20.47
CA ASP A 356 -28.80 -24.32 -21.09
C ASP A 356 -29.91 -24.22 -20.02
N ILE A 357 -30.68 -23.13 -20.09
CA ILE A 357 -31.78 -22.82 -19.18
C ILE A 357 -33.08 -22.80 -20.00
N LYS A 358 -34.08 -23.54 -19.56
CA LYS A 358 -35.38 -23.58 -20.25
C LYS A 358 -36.23 -22.37 -19.86
N ALA A 359 -37.12 -21.96 -20.77
CA ALA A 359 -38.14 -20.96 -20.45
C ALA A 359 -38.97 -21.40 -19.22
N GLY A 360 -39.14 -20.50 -18.26
CA GLY A 360 -39.82 -20.74 -17.00
C GLY A 360 -38.98 -21.44 -15.93
N GLU A 361 -37.72 -21.77 -16.20
CA GLU A 361 -36.80 -22.29 -15.19
C GLU A 361 -36.28 -21.15 -14.30
N GLU A 362 -36.19 -21.39 -13.00
CA GLU A 362 -35.63 -20.44 -12.04
C GLU A 362 -34.12 -20.35 -12.22
N ILE A 363 -33.62 -19.12 -12.34
CA ILE A 363 -32.21 -18.80 -12.43
C ILE A 363 -31.64 -18.84 -11.02
N THR A 364 -30.58 -19.63 -10.83
CA THR A 364 -29.93 -19.82 -9.54
C THR A 364 -28.41 -19.82 -9.70
N PHE A 365 -27.72 -19.19 -8.74
CA PHE A 365 -26.27 -19.25 -8.61
C PHE A 365 -25.89 -19.65 -7.17
N PRO A 366 -24.66 -20.09 -6.90
CA PRO A 366 -24.25 -20.44 -5.54
C PRO A 366 -23.93 -19.18 -4.73
N TYR A 367 -24.23 -19.20 -3.43
CA TYR A 367 -23.95 -18.08 -2.51
C TYR A 367 -22.60 -18.27 -1.80
N PHE A 368 -22.17 -19.52 -1.70
CA PHE A 368 -20.95 -19.99 -1.06
C PHE A 368 -20.34 -21.11 -1.91
N ASP A 369 -19.13 -21.53 -1.59
CA ASP A 369 -18.45 -22.57 -2.36
C ASP A 369 -19.24 -23.89 -2.36
N VAL A 370 -19.46 -24.43 -3.56
CA VAL A 370 -20.18 -25.68 -3.80
C VAL A 370 -19.24 -26.86 -4.05
N LEU A 371 -17.93 -26.63 -4.05
CA LEU A 371 -16.89 -27.66 -4.19
C LEU A 371 -16.43 -28.25 -2.84
N VAL A 372 -17.27 -28.07 -1.81
CA VAL A 372 -17.04 -28.59 -0.45
C VAL A 372 -18.12 -29.62 -0.05
N PRO A 373 -17.85 -30.47 0.95
CA PRO A 373 -18.79 -31.48 1.43
C PRO A 373 -20.14 -30.93 1.90
N LEU A 374 -21.17 -31.78 1.95
CA LEU A 374 -22.52 -31.41 2.39
C LEU A 374 -22.54 -30.78 3.78
N SER A 375 -21.71 -31.23 4.72
CA SER A 375 -21.71 -30.69 6.08
C SER A 375 -21.36 -29.20 6.08
N LYS A 376 -20.30 -28.81 5.36
CA LYS A 376 -19.86 -27.43 5.18
C LYS A 376 -20.86 -26.59 4.43
N ARG A 377 -21.53 -27.13 3.40
CA ARG A 377 -22.60 -26.41 2.68
C ARG A 377 -23.83 -26.17 3.58
N ARG A 378 -24.17 -27.10 4.47
CA ARG A 378 -25.26 -26.94 5.45
C ARG A 378 -24.90 -25.98 6.58
N GLU A 379 -23.66 -26.01 7.03
CA GLU A 379 -23.12 -25.04 7.98
C GLU A 379 -23.24 -23.62 7.40
N ALA A 380 -22.76 -23.42 6.17
CA ALA A 380 -22.86 -22.15 5.46
C ALA A 380 -24.32 -21.69 5.26
N SER A 381 -25.22 -22.56 4.78
CA SER A 381 -26.63 -22.14 4.57
C SER A 381 -27.33 -21.78 5.88
N ARG A 382 -27.09 -22.53 6.97
CA ARG A 382 -27.66 -22.26 8.29
C ARG A 382 -27.16 -20.96 8.89
N ALA A 383 -25.87 -20.65 8.72
CA ALA A 383 -25.31 -19.36 9.12
C ALA A 383 -26.01 -18.19 8.40
N TRP A 384 -26.48 -18.40 7.18
CA TRP A 384 -27.25 -17.44 6.38
C TRP A 384 -28.77 -17.53 6.60
N GLY A 385 -29.23 -18.30 7.60
CA GLY A 385 -30.65 -18.36 7.97
C GLY A 385 -31.55 -19.20 7.04
N PHE A 386 -30.99 -20.04 6.16
CA PHE A 386 -31.79 -20.90 5.28
C PHE A 386 -31.25 -22.34 5.14
N GLU A 387 -32.06 -23.24 4.57
CA GLU A 387 -31.64 -24.60 4.26
C GLU A 387 -31.87 -24.91 2.77
N CYS A 388 -30.80 -25.27 2.06
CA CYS A 388 -30.87 -25.58 0.64
C CYS A 388 -31.54 -26.95 0.41
N LYS A 389 -32.65 -26.95 -0.33
CA LYS A 389 -33.44 -28.16 -0.67
C LYS A 389 -33.27 -28.64 -2.12
N CYS A 390 -32.20 -28.20 -2.79
CA CYS A 390 -31.93 -28.59 -4.18
C CYS A 390 -31.67 -30.10 -4.31
N ASP A 391 -31.79 -30.62 -5.53
CA ASP A 391 -31.62 -32.04 -5.86
C ASP A 391 -30.30 -32.63 -5.34
N ARG A 392 -29.21 -31.86 -5.39
CA ARG A 392 -27.89 -32.28 -4.89
C ARG A 392 -27.87 -32.43 -3.37
N CYS A 393 -28.35 -31.43 -2.64
CA CYS A 393 -28.41 -31.49 -1.17
C CYS A 393 -29.31 -32.63 -0.69
N ARG A 394 -30.45 -32.84 -1.37
CA ARG A 394 -31.36 -33.94 -1.07
C ARG A 394 -30.67 -35.29 -1.22
N PHE A 395 -30.06 -35.52 -2.38
CA PHE A 395 -29.31 -36.74 -2.68
C PHE A 395 -28.21 -37.04 -1.65
N GLU A 396 -27.35 -36.06 -1.35
CA GLU A 396 -26.25 -36.25 -0.39
C GLU A 396 -26.75 -36.45 1.06
N SER A 397 -28.02 -36.16 1.35
CA SER A 397 -28.57 -36.23 2.71
C SER A 397 -29.46 -37.44 3.04
N GLU A 398 -30.17 -38.00 2.05
CA GLU A 398 -31.24 -38.99 2.26
C GLU A 398 -30.79 -40.46 2.08
N ASP A 399 -29.72 -40.73 1.32
CA ASP A 399 -29.26 -42.12 1.10
C ASP A 399 -28.43 -42.66 2.27
N PHE A 400 -29.02 -43.55 3.09
CA PHE A 400 -28.47 -44.07 4.35
C PHE A 400 -27.13 -44.84 4.20
N ILE A 401 -26.94 -45.59 3.11
CA ILE A 401 -25.71 -46.36 2.82
C ILE A 401 -24.51 -45.41 2.57
N HIS A 402 -24.79 -44.27 1.96
CA HIS A 402 -23.79 -43.28 1.58
C HIS A 402 -23.33 -42.43 2.77
N LYS A 403 -24.20 -42.22 3.76
CA LYS A 403 -23.95 -41.34 4.89
C LYS A 403 -22.75 -41.77 5.74
N GLN A 404 -22.62 -43.03 6.13
CA GLN A 404 -21.52 -43.44 7.04
C GLN A 404 -20.14 -43.49 6.35
N GLU A 405 -20.07 -44.01 5.12
CA GLU A 405 -18.81 -44.11 4.39
C GLU A 405 -18.31 -42.75 3.90
N PHE A 406 -19.22 -41.85 3.49
CA PHE A 406 -18.83 -40.50 3.10
C PHE A 406 -18.53 -39.61 4.30
N LEU A 407 -19.21 -39.77 5.46
CA LEU A 407 -18.79 -39.11 6.70
C LEU A 407 -17.39 -39.57 7.14
N LYS A 408 -17.04 -40.83 6.90
CA LYS A 408 -15.67 -41.31 7.13
C LYS A 408 -14.68 -40.64 6.17
N SER A 409 -15.02 -40.58 4.89
CA SER A 409 -14.20 -39.94 3.85
C SER A 409 -14.03 -38.43 4.10
N GLU A 410 -15.06 -37.78 4.64
CA GLU A 410 -15.05 -36.38 5.05
C GLU A 410 -14.16 -36.15 6.28
N ARG A 411 -14.24 -37.01 7.30
CA ARG A 411 -13.28 -36.98 8.43
C ARG A 411 -11.84 -37.20 7.97
N ASP A 412 -11.61 -38.15 7.06
CA ASP A 412 -10.28 -38.44 6.51
C ASP A 412 -9.73 -37.23 5.72
N LEU A 413 -10.61 -36.49 5.01
CA LEU A 413 -10.25 -35.26 4.30
C LEU A 413 -9.77 -34.16 5.27
N PHE A 414 -10.45 -33.99 6.41
CA PHE A 414 -10.08 -32.98 7.41
C PHE A 414 -8.88 -33.38 8.28
N ASN A 415 -8.64 -34.67 8.51
CA ASN A 415 -7.57 -35.16 9.38
C ASN A 415 -6.19 -35.32 8.68
N GLY A 416 -6.07 -35.01 7.38
CA GLY A 416 -4.79 -34.97 6.67
C GLY A 416 -4.18 -36.35 6.30
N GLY A 417 -4.99 -37.35 5.94
CA GLY A 417 -4.51 -38.69 5.54
C GLY A 417 -3.92 -38.82 4.12
N ASP A 418 -3.57 -40.04 3.67
CA ASP A 418 -3.15 -40.30 2.26
C ASP A 418 -4.31 -39.98 1.30
N VAL A 419 -4.27 -38.78 0.72
CA VAL A 419 -5.29 -38.22 -0.18
C VAL A 419 -5.53 -39.12 -1.39
N GLY A 420 -4.49 -39.76 -1.92
CA GLY A 420 -4.66 -40.66 -3.06
C GLY A 420 -5.42 -41.94 -2.71
N ALA A 421 -5.18 -42.48 -1.51
CA ALA A 421 -5.97 -43.59 -1.00
C ALA A 421 -7.43 -43.19 -0.73
N LEU A 422 -7.68 -41.94 -0.30
CA LEU A 422 -9.02 -41.39 -0.11
C LEU A 422 -9.80 -41.32 -1.44
N VAL A 423 -9.23 -40.72 -2.48
CA VAL A 423 -9.86 -40.60 -3.80
C VAL A 423 -10.18 -41.97 -4.41
N VAL A 424 -9.25 -42.93 -4.29
CA VAL A 424 -9.46 -44.30 -4.76
C VAL A 424 -10.64 -44.97 -4.03
N ARG A 425 -10.71 -44.84 -2.69
CA ARG A 425 -11.85 -45.35 -1.91
C ARG A 425 -13.16 -44.70 -2.35
N LEU A 426 -13.16 -43.39 -2.59
CA LEU A 426 -14.35 -42.66 -3.03
C LEU A 426 -14.87 -43.20 -4.38
N GLU A 427 -14.01 -43.36 -5.37
CA GLU A 427 -14.37 -43.91 -6.69
C GLU A 427 -14.79 -45.38 -6.63
N GLU A 428 -14.12 -46.20 -5.82
CA GLU A 428 -14.51 -47.61 -5.61
C GLU A 428 -15.88 -47.73 -4.93
N ASN A 429 -16.17 -46.88 -3.94
CA ASN A 429 -17.46 -46.87 -3.26
C ASN A 429 -18.58 -46.38 -4.17
N MET A 430 -18.36 -45.31 -4.96
CA MET A 430 -19.30 -44.87 -5.99
C MET A 430 -19.61 -45.98 -7.00
N ARG A 431 -18.60 -46.79 -7.35
CA ARG A 431 -18.75 -47.94 -8.27
C ARG A 431 -19.54 -49.09 -7.62
N LYS A 432 -19.18 -49.48 -6.40
CA LYS A 432 -19.84 -50.57 -5.64
C LYS A 432 -21.31 -50.26 -5.37
N SER A 433 -21.63 -49.01 -5.06
CA SER A 433 -22.99 -48.56 -4.80
C SER A 433 -23.79 -48.17 -6.05
N MET A 434 -23.27 -48.41 -7.25
CA MET A 434 -23.96 -48.15 -8.53
C MET A 434 -24.52 -46.72 -8.67
N VAL A 435 -23.78 -45.72 -8.20
CA VAL A 435 -24.21 -44.31 -8.28
C VAL A 435 -24.32 -43.91 -9.76
N LYS A 436 -25.42 -43.27 -10.18
CA LYS A 436 -25.60 -42.77 -11.56
C LYS A 436 -24.60 -41.64 -11.88
N ASP A 437 -24.24 -41.44 -13.14
CA ASP A 437 -23.15 -40.51 -13.54
C ASP A 437 -23.35 -39.06 -13.06
N ARG A 438 -24.57 -38.52 -13.13
CA ARG A 438 -24.89 -37.18 -12.61
C ARG A 438 -24.69 -37.07 -11.09
N ARG A 439 -24.97 -38.15 -10.35
CA ARG A 439 -24.77 -38.21 -8.89
C ARG A 439 -23.30 -38.40 -8.52
N LYS A 440 -22.51 -39.11 -9.35
CA LYS A 440 -21.04 -39.18 -9.20
C LYS A 440 -20.42 -37.79 -9.30
N ALA A 441 -20.90 -36.98 -10.23
CA ALA A 441 -20.44 -35.61 -10.38
C ALA A 441 -20.69 -34.74 -9.13
N PHE A 442 -21.82 -34.92 -8.43
CA PHE A 442 -22.09 -34.22 -7.17
C PHE A 442 -21.08 -34.58 -6.09
N LEU A 443 -20.76 -35.87 -5.97
CA LEU A 443 -19.77 -36.34 -5.00
C LEU A 443 -18.35 -35.89 -5.38
N ARG A 444 -17.96 -35.96 -6.65
CA ARG A 444 -16.68 -35.42 -7.12
C ARG A 444 -16.54 -33.94 -6.84
N ALA A 445 -17.61 -33.16 -7.02
CA ALA A 445 -17.64 -31.75 -6.65
C ALA A 445 -17.46 -31.57 -5.13
N SER A 446 -18.16 -32.33 -4.30
CA SER A 446 -18.05 -32.28 -2.83
C SER A 446 -16.65 -32.62 -2.29
N PHE A 447 -15.84 -33.38 -3.05
CA PHE A 447 -14.49 -33.80 -2.67
C PHE A 447 -13.41 -33.23 -3.60
N TRP A 448 -13.69 -32.14 -4.32
CA TRP A 448 -12.79 -31.61 -5.34
C TRP A 448 -11.39 -31.29 -4.80
N SER A 449 -11.27 -30.80 -3.56
CA SER A 449 -9.97 -30.54 -2.93
C SER A 449 -9.06 -31.78 -2.90
N ALA A 450 -9.61 -32.97 -2.65
CA ALA A 450 -8.87 -34.23 -2.68
C ALA A 450 -8.43 -34.61 -4.11
N TYR A 451 -9.33 -34.42 -5.10
CA TYR A 451 -9.00 -34.66 -6.50
C TYR A 451 -7.92 -33.70 -7.00
N SER A 452 -8.03 -32.41 -6.69
CA SER A 452 -7.03 -31.40 -7.07
C SER A 452 -5.66 -31.75 -6.52
N VAL A 453 -5.54 -32.04 -5.20
CA VAL A 453 -4.25 -32.42 -4.58
C VAL A 453 -3.67 -33.69 -5.20
N LEU A 454 -4.52 -34.67 -5.55
CA LEU A 454 -4.05 -35.88 -6.23
C LEU A 454 -3.47 -35.57 -7.61
N TYR A 455 -4.16 -34.77 -8.44
CA TYR A 455 -3.71 -34.45 -9.80
C TYR A 455 -2.57 -33.42 -9.83
N ASP A 456 -2.48 -32.53 -8.84
CA ASP A 456 -1.40 -31.55 -8.69
C ASP A 456 -0.05 -32.20 -8.28
N SER A 457 -0.06 -33.48 -7.87
CA SER A 457 1.14 -34.20 -7.42
C SER A 457 1.52 -35.34 -8.36
N ASP A 458 2.59 -35.16 -9.14
CA ASP A 458 3.19 -36.22 -9.98
C ASP A 458 3.44 -37.53 -9.22
N LYS A 459 3.81 -37.44 -7.94
CA LYS A 459 4.07 -38.59 -7.07
C LYS A 459 2.77 -39.36 -6.79
N LEU A 460 1.67 -38.67 -6.50
CA LEU A 460 0.37 -39.30 -6.26
C LEU A 460 -0.24 -39.84 -7.55
N VAL A 461 -0.14 -39.10 -8.67
CA VAL A 461 -0.60 -39.57 -9.98
C VAL A 461 0.14 -40.83 -10.41
N ARG A 462 1.47 -40.91 -10.23
CA ARG A 462 2.24 -42.14 -10.54
C ARG A 462 1.83 -43.32 -9.66
N LYS A 463 1.55 -43.09 -8.37
CA LYS A 463 1.19 -44.14 -7.41
C LYS A 463 -0.26 -44.62 -7.57
N TRP A 464 -1.20 -43.72 -7.84
CA TRP A 464 -2.64 -43.96 -7.75
C TRP A 464 -3.40 -43.74 -9.06
N GLY A 465 -2.83 -43.03 -10.04
CA GLY A 465 -3.50 -42.57 -11.27
C GLY A 465 -4.12 -43.69 -12.13
N ARG A 466 -3.59 -44.92 -12.07
CA ARG A 466 -4.18 -46.08 -12.76
C ARG A 466 -5.50 -46.57 -12.14
N ARG A 467 -5.80 -46.18 -10.90
CA ARG A 467 -6.97 -46.62 -10.13
C ARG A 467 -8.08 -45.57 -10.04
N VAL A 468 -7.84 -44.37 -10.55
CA VAL A 468 -8.79 -43.25 -10.56
C VAL A 468 -9.05 -42.82 -12.02
N PRO A 469 -10.17 -42.13 -12.31
CA PRO A 469 -10.43 -41.59 -13.64
C PRO A 469 -9.40 -40.53 -14.05
N SER A 470 -9.40 -40.11 -15.32
CA SER A 470 -8.56 -38.99 -15.77
C SER A 470 -9.06 -37.66 -15.19
N GLU A 471 -8.13 -36.73 -14.94
CA GLU A 471 -8.44 -35.37 -14.48
C GLU A 471 -9.48 -34.70 -15.39
N ALA A 472 -9.36 -34.90 -16.71
CA ALA A 472 -10.28 -34.35 -17.69
C ALA A 472 -11.73 -34.83 -17.53
N LEU A 473 -11.93 -36.12 -17.25
CA LEU A 473 -13.26 -36.68 -17.03
C LEU A 473 -13.86 -36.18 -15.71
N VAL A 474 -13.03 -36.09 -14.65
CA VAL A 474 -13.47 -35.60 -13.34
C VAL A 474 -13.90 -34.13 -13.47
N ALA A 475 -13.04 -33.28 -14.05
CA ALA A 475 -13.31 -31.87 -14.25
C ALA A 475 -14.54 -31.60 -15.13
N GLU A 476 -14.71 -32.33 -16.23
CA GLU A 476 -15.90 -32.26 -17.09
C GLU A 476 -17.18 -32.63 -16.32
N SER A 477 -17.13 -33.74 -15.56
CA SER A 477 -18.29 -34.17 -14.78
C SER A 477 -18.68 -33.14 -13.71
N ILE A 478 -17.69 -32.52 -13.05
CA ILE A 478 -17.94 -31.45 -12.08
C ILE A 478 -18.54 -30.22 -12.77
N ALA A 479 -17.99 -29.80 -13.90
CA ALA A 479 -18.51 -28.65 -14.64
C ALA A 479 -19.96 -28.83 -15.10
N ASP A 480 -20.35 -30.05 -15.52
CA ASP A 480 -21.74 -30.36 -15.88
C ASP A 480 -22.69 -30.35 -14.66
N ALA A 481 -22.17 -30.58 -13.45
CA ALA A 481 -22.96 -30.63 -12.22
C ALA A 481 -23.04 -29.31 -11.45
N VAL A 482 -21.98 -28.52 -11.41
CA VAL A 482 -21.95 -27.27 -10.63
C VAL A 482 -21.75 -26.02 -11.50
N GLY A 483 -21.73 -26.19 -12.82
CA GLY A 483 -21.39 -25.14 -13.78
C GLY A 483 -19.88 -24.93 -13.87
N GLY A 484 -19.47 -23.93 -14.65
CA GLY A 484 -18.05 -23.56 -14.76
C GLY A 484 -17.51 -23.12 -13.40
N ASN A 485 -16.31 -23.58 -13.04
CA ASN A 485 -15.55 -23.16 -11.86
C ASN A 485 -14.10 -22.89 -12.30
N GLU A 486 -13.46 -21.83 -11.76
CA GLU A 486 -12.10 -21.48 -12.20
C GLU A 486 -11.07 -22.54 -11.80
N SER A 487 -11.15 -23.09 -10.59
CA SER A 487 -10.20 -24.13 -10.13
C SER A 487 -10.26 -25.37 -11.03
N VAL A 488 -11.47 -25.73 -11.46
CA VAL A 488 -11.75 -26.83 -12.39
C VAL A 488 -11.26 -26.51 -13.81
N LEU A 489 -11.43 -25.27 -14.28
CA LEU A 489 -10.91 -24.80 -15.56
C LEU A 489 -9.38 -24.79 -15.59
N ARG A 490 -8.73 -24.35 -14.50
CA ARG A 490 -7.28 -24.31 -14.34
C ARG A 490 -6.67 -25.71 -14.36
N ALA A 491 -7.31 -26.67 -13.69
CA ALA A 491 -6.97 -28.09 -13.78
C ALA A 491 -6.96 -28.60 -15.23
N MET A 492 -8.02 -28.32 -15.99
CA MET A 492 -8.12 -28.70 -17.41
C MET A 492 -7.05 -28.07 -18.31
N LEU A 493 -6.71 -26.80 -18.07
CA LEU A 493 -5.68 -26.09 -18.83
C LEU A 493 -4.27 -26.68 -18.60
N ARG A 494 -3.99 -27.23 -17.41
CA ARG A 494 -2.71 -27.91 -17.11
C ARG A 494 -2.59 -29.22 -17.88
N GLY A 495 -3.61 -30.08 -17.82
CA GLY A 495 -3.63 -31.36 -18.54
C GLY A 495 -3.52 -31.22 -20.06
N SER A 496 -3.94 -30.09 -20.64
CA SER A 496 -3.77 -29.81 -22.07
C SER A 496 -2.31 -29.55 -22.50
N ARG A 497 -1.42 -29.12 -21.59
CA ARG A 497 -0.01 -28.79 -21.90
C ARG A 497 0.87 -30.04 -22.03
N ASP A 498 0.48 -31.16 -21.41
CA ASP A 498 1.29 -32.38 -21.34
C ASP A 498 0.94 -33.45 -22.41
N SER A 499 -0.08 -33.20 -23.24
CA SER A 499 -0.56 -34.17 -24.23
C SER A 499 0.26 -34.16 -25.53
N ASN A 500 1.28 -35.02 -25.61
CA ASN A 500 2.10 -35.24 -26.82
C ASN A 500 1.41 -36.10 -27.92
N SER A 501 0.09 -36.31 -27.85
CA SER A 501 -0.68 -37.11 -28.81
C SER A 501 -1.67 -36.24 -29.58
N TYR A 502 -1.46 -36.12 -30.89
CA TYR A 502 -2.26 -35.28 -31.80
C TYR A 502 -3.75 -35.64 -31.86
N GLY A 503 -4.15 -36.86 -31.47
CA GLY A 503 -5.56 -37.32 -31.51
C GLY A 503 -6.43 -36.86 -30.33
N ASN A 504 -5.85 -36.65 -29.14
CA ASN A 504 -6.59 -36.29 -27.92
C ASN A 504 -6.68 -34.77 -27.67
N ARG A 505 -5.91 -33.98 -28.40
CA ARG A 505 -5.76 -32.54 -28.15
C ARG A 505 -7.03 -31.76 -28.52
N LEU A 506 -7.66 -32.06 -29.66
CA LEU A 506 -8.86 -31.36 -30.11
C LEU A 506 -10.07 -31.61 -29.19
N GLU A 507 -10.18 -32.83 -28.63
CA GLU A 507 -11.22 -33.17 -27.67
C GLU A 507 -11.04 -32.40 -26.34
N VAL A 508 -9.80 -32.31 -25.84
CA VAL A 508 -9.47 -31.54 -24.64
C VAL A 508 -9.68 -30.04 -24.87
N GLU A 509 -9.28 -29.50 -26.02
CA GLU A 509 -9.50 -28.09 -26.40
C GLU A 509 -11.01 -27.75 -26.43
N ASN A 510 -11.85 -28.60 -27.01
CA ASN A 510 -13.31 -28.41 -27.01
C ASN A 510 -13.90 -28.42 -25.59
N LYS A 511 -13.40 -29.29 -24.71
CA LYS A 511 -13.84 -29.36 -23.30
C LYS A 511 -13.40 -28.14 -22.50
N VAL A 512 -12.18 -27.65 -22.71
CA VAL A 512 -11.69 -26.40 -22.11
C VAL A 512 -12.56 -25.22 -22.53
N VAL A 513 -12.90 -25.10 -23.83
CA VAL A 513 -13.79 -24.04 -24.33
C VAL A 513 -15.18 -24.13 -23.69
N LYS A 514 -15.74 -25.33 -23.55
CA LYS A 514 -17.04 -25.55 -22.88
C LYS A 514 -17.02 -25.07 -21.43
N ILE A 515 -16.00 -25.45 -20.64
CA ILE A 515 -15.86 -25.06 -19.23
C ILE A 515 -15.54 -23.56 -19.12
N GLY A 516 -14.71 -23.02 -20.03
CA GLY A 516 -14.41 -21.59 -20.12
C GLY A 516 -15.65 -20.76 -20.38
N ARG A 517 -16.54 -21.21 -21.29
CA ARG A 517 -17.83 -20.56 -21.55
C ARG A 517 -18.76 -20.59 -20.34
N ALA A 518 -18.82 -21.71 -19.64
CA ALA A 518 -19.60 -21.82 -18.41
C ALA A 518 -19.03 -20.94 -17.27
N THR A 519 -17.73 -20.64 -17.32
CA THR A 519 -17.01 -19.86 -16.28
C THR A 519 -17.10 -18.35 -16.52
N TYR A 520 -16.84 -17.88 -17.74
CA TYR A 520 -16.72 -16.45 -18.06
C TYR A 520 -17.72 -15.93 -19.12
N GLY A 521 -18.62 -16.77 -19.64
CA GLY A 521 -19.59 -16.39 -20.68
C GLY A 521 -19.10 -16.61 -22.11
N LYS A 522 -19.73 -15.96 -23.10
CA LYS A 522 -19.36 -16.08 -24.52
C LYS A 522 -17.96 -15.50 -24.78
N LEU A 523 -16.96 -16.38 -24.99
CA LEU A 523 -15.60 -16.02 -25.40
C LEU A 523 -15.43 -16.28 -26.91
N SER A 524 -15.27 -15.22 -27.72
CA SER A 524 -15.14 -15.28 -29.19
C SER A 524 -13.82 -15.89 -29.65
N ASN A 525 -12.73 -15.60 -28.92
CA ASN A 525 -11.35 -15.83 -29.34
C ASN A 525 -10.61 -16.83 -28.46
N PHE A 526 -11.32 -17.73 -27.77
CA PHE A 526 -10.69 -18.77 -26.95
C PHE A 526 -10.08 -19.88 -27.83
N GLN A 527 -9.10 -19.55 -28.65
CA GLN A 527 -8.13 -20.50 -29.18
C GLN A 527 -6.94 -20.47 -28.22
N ILE A 528 -6.53 -21.63 -27.71
CA ILE A 528 -5.29 -21.74 -26.94
C ILE A 528 -4.18 -21.18 -27.83
N PRO A 529 -3.46 -20.10 -27.43
CA PRO A 529 -2.44 -19.51 -28.27
C PRO A 529 -1.43 -20.57 -28.68
N LYS A 530 -1.29 -20.80 -29.99
CA LYS A 530 -0.17 -21.58 -30.55
C LYS A 530 1.11 -20.79 -30.32
N GLY A 531 1.67 -20.87 -29.12
CA GLY A 531 2.93 -20.21 -28.78
C GLY A 531 2.90 -19.39 -27.50
N LEU A 532 2.80 -20.07 -26.35
CA LEU A 532 3.57 -19.64 -25.18
C LEU A 532 4.75 -20.62 -25.04
N CYS A 533 5.66 -20.49 -26.00
CA CYS A 533 6.99 -21.08 -25.93
C CYS A 533 7.81 -20.20 -24.99
N PHE A 534 8.39 -20.82 -23.97
CA PHE A 534 9.45 -20.27 -23.14
C PHE A 534 10.70 -20.05 -24.01
N GLN A 535 10.75 -18.98 -24.79
CA GLN A 535 11.95 -18.54 -25.52
C GLN A 535 11.97 -17.01 -25.69
N ARG A 536 12.30 -16.31 -24.61
CA ARG A 536 12.98 -15.00 -24.68
C ARG A 536 14.12 -14.95 -23.67
N LEU A 537 15.09 -15.84 -23.87
CA LEU A 537 16.46 -15.73 -23.35
C LEU A 537 17.37 -16.67 -24.15
N ASN A 538 17.42 -16.47 -25.48
CA ASN A 538 18.62 -16.66 -26.31
C ASN A 538 18.32 -16.46 -27.80
N PRO A 539 18.67 -15.28 -28.35
CA PRO A 539 19.21 -15.26 -29.71
C PRO A 539 20.49 -14.42 -29.83
N PHE A 540 21.17 -14.08 -28.73
CA PHE A 540 22.44 -13.34 -28.77
C PHE A 540 23.68 -14.24 -28.59
N ILE A 541 23.54 -15.44 -28.03
CA ILE A 541 24.66 -16.37 -27.78
C ILE A 541 24.84 -17.39 -28.92
N LYS A 542 23.83 -17.57 -29.79
CA LYS A 542 23.91 -18.54 -30.90
C LYS A 542 24.52 -18.00 -32.20
N SER A 543 24.64 -16.68 -32.37
CA SER A 543 25.34 -16.09 -33.53
C SER A 543 26.83 -15.79 -33.27
N VAL A 544 27.34 -16.09 -32.07
CA VAL A 544 28.75 -15.87 -31.69
C VAL A 544 29.51 -17.20 -31.50
N MET A 545 28.83 -18.35 -31.61
CA MET A 545 29.43 -19.66 -31.31
C MET A 545 29.36 -20.70 -32.47
N GLU A 546 29.05 -20.28 -33.71
CA GLU A 546 28.96 -21.19 -34.87
C GLU A 546 29.89 -20.81 -36.05
N GLU A 547 31.03 -20.16 -35.79
CA GLU A 547 32.03 -19.86 -36.84
C GLU A 547 33.49 -20.19 -36.42
N ALA A 548 33.69 -21.32 -35.74
CA ALA A 548 35.03 -21.86 -35.55
C ALA A 548 35.00 -23.40 -35.48
N GLN A 549 35.16 -24.05 -36.64
CA GLN A 549 35.75 -25.39 -36.68
C GLN A 549 37.23 -25.28 -37.06
N PRO A 550 38.14 -25.88 -36.28
CA PRO A 550 39.53 -26.11 -36.66
C PRO A 550 39.68 -27.50 -37.28
N MET A 551 40.52 -27.63 -38.31
CA MET A 551 41.12 -28.90 -38.73
C MET A 551 42.61 -28.67 -39.08
N PRO A 552 43.47 -29.70 -38.98
CA PRO A 552 44.72 -29.61 -38.22
C PRO A 552 45.98 -29.70 -39.08
N GLY A 553 47.12 -29.25 -38.54
CA GLY A 553 48.42 -29.81 -38.94
C GLY A 553 49.63 -28.85 -39.02
N THR A 554 50.22 -28.52 -37.87
CA THR A 554 51.68 -28.32 -37.64
C THR A 554 52.40 -27.16 -38.37
N PRO A 555 53.65 -26.80 -38.00
CA PRO A 555 53.95 -25.93 -36.86
C PRO A 555 54.88 -24.79 -37.28
N PHE A 556 54.50 -23.52 -37.20
CA PHE A 556 55.48 -22.44 -37.35
C PHE A 556 55.07 -21.21 -36.54
N PHE A 557 55.87 -20.89 -35.53
CA PHE A 557 56.00 -19.52 -35.05
C PHE A 557 56.44 -18.64 -36.24
N PRO A 558 55.80 -17.47 -36.45
CA PRO A 558 56.65 -16.31 -36.66
C PRO A 558 56.17 -15.05 -35.94
N LEU A 559 57.17 -14.37 -35.40
CA LEU A 559 57.37 -12.98 -34.99
C LEU A 559 56.65 -11.84 -35.78
N LEU A 560 55.41 -11.97 -36.26
CA LEU A 560 54.63 -10.83 -36.81
C LEU A 560 53.27 -10.68 -36.14
N GLY A 561 53.18 -9.74 -35.19
CA GLY A 561 51.89 -9.38 -34.58
C GLY A 561 51.87 -8.07 -33.80
N PHE A 562 53.03 -7.51 -33.43
CA PHE A 562 53.08 -6.30 -32.58
C PHE A 562 52.34 -5.10 -33.19
N HIS A 563 52.37 -4.94 -34.53
CA HIS A 563 51.67 -3.85 -35.23
C HIS A 563 50.14 -3.94 -35.16
N LYS A 564 49.53 -5.14 -35.09
CA LYS A 564 48.07 -5.29 -34.94
C LYS A 564 47.62 -4.91 -33.54
N TYR A 565 48.39 -5.28 -32.53
CA TYR A 565 48.15 -4.85 -31.15
C TYR A 565 48.40 -3.34 -30.97
N ILE A 566 49.42 -2.77 -31.64
CA ILE A 566 49.63 -1.32 -31.68
C ILE A 566 48.46 -0.61 -32.36
N ALA A 567 47.95 -1.12 -33.49
CA ALA A 567 46.81 -0.50 -34.18
C ALA A 567 45.53 -0.53 -33.32
N ILE A 568 45.23 -1.66 -32.67
CA ILE A 568 44.11 -1.78 -31.71
C ILE A 568 44.32 -0.82 -30.53
N PHE A 569 45.53 -0.77 -29.98
CA PHE A 569 45.89 0.14 -28.90
C PHE A 569 45.70 1.61 -29.30
N LEU A 570 46.14 2.02 -30.49
CA LEU A 570 45.97 3.38 -31.00
C LEU A 570 44.50 3.73 -31.26
N VAL A 571 43.68 2.79 -31.75
CA VAL A 571 42.23 3.00 -31.90
C VAL A 571 41.56 3.17 -30.54
N VAL A 572 41.90 2.35 -29.55
CA VAL A 572 41.38 2.46 -28.18
C VAL A 572 41.82 3.79 -27.54
N VAL A 573 43.09 4.18 -27.68
CA VAL A 573 43.60 5.46 -27.18
C VAL A 573 42.93 6.64 -27.87
N SER A 574 42.78 6.61 -29.20
CA SER A 574 42.06 7.63 -29.95
C SER A 574 40.60 7.73 -29.51
N TRP A 575 39.94 6.59 -29.29
CA TRP A 575 38.56 6.56 -28.78
C TRP A 575 38.46 7.14 -27.36
N ILE A 576 39.40 6.82 -26.47
CA ILE A 576 39.49 7.41 -25.12
C ILE A 576 39.71 8.93 -25.22
N LEU A 577 40.62 9.40 -26.07
CA LEU A 577 40.93 10.81 -26.24
C LEU A 577 39.75 11.59 -26.84
N VAL A 578 39.06 11.03 -27.84
CA VAL A 578 37.84 11.60 -28.41
C VAL A 578 36.74 11.64 -27.36
N HIS A 579 36.51 10.54 -26.63
CA HIS A 579 35.52 10.51 -25.56
C HIS A 579 35.82 11.56 -24.47
N GLN A 580 37.07 11.64 -24.00
CA GLN A 580 37.49 12.66 -23.03
C GLN A 580 37.31 14.08 -23.56
N TRP A 581 37.58 14.33 -24.85
CA TRP A 581 37.33 15.63 -25.47
C TRP A 581 35.84 15.96 -25.48
N THR A 582 34.99 15.01 -25.86
CA THR A 582 33.53 15.20 -25.89
C THR A 582 32.97 15.43 -24.48
N MET A 583 33.50 14.74 -23.48
CA MET A 583 33.09 14.89 -22.08
C MET A 583 33.51 16.22 -21.43
N ARG A 584 34.49 16.96 -21.98
CA ARG A 584 34.82 18.32 -21.50
C ARG A 584 33.66 19.31 -21.59
N LYS A 585 32.65 19.02 -22.41
CA LYS A 585 31.47 19.88 -22.63
C LYS A 585 30.19 19.38 -21.94
N GLN A 586 30.20 18.18 -21.33
CA GLN A 586 29.02 17.65 -20.63
C GLN A 586 28.95 18.15 -19.18
N LYS A 587 27.71 18.26 -18.67
CA LYS A 587 27.42 18.67 -17.28
C LYS A 587 27.52 17.43 -16.38
N GLY A 588 28.42 17.45 -15.39
CA GLY A 588 28.54 16.39 -14.38
C GLY A 588 29.95 15.79 -14.24
N PRO A 589 30.09 14.70 -13.46
CA PRO A 589 31.35 13.99 -13.23
C PRO A 589 32.00 13.48 -14.52
N ARG A 590 33.32 13.37 -14.52
CA ARG A 590 34.08 12.82 -15.65
C ARG A 590 33.82 11.32 -15.77
N SER A 591 33.18 10.95 -16.87
CA SER A 591 32.99 9.57 -17.27
C SER A 591 34.20 9.06 -18.09
N TRP A 592 34.51 7.79 -17.90
CA TRP A 592 35.46 7.03 -18.68
C TRP A 592 34.71 6.05 -19.59
N PRO A 593 35.28 5.71 -20.75
CA PRO A 593 34.64 4.74 -21.62
C PRO A 593 34.47 3.38 -20.92
N VAL A 594 33.32 2.73 -21.11
CA VAL A 594 32.90 1.44 -20.48
C VAL A 594 32.66 1.52 -18.97
N ILE A 595 33.55 2.15 -18.20
CA ILE A 595 33.47 2.17 -16.73
C ILE A 595 32.71 3.38 -16.16
N GLY A 596 32.23 4.29 -17.00
CA GLY A 596 31.44 5.46 -16.58
C GLY A 596 32.20 6.34 -15.59
N ALA A 597 31.48 6.96 -14.65
CA ALA A 597 32.07 7.83 -13.62
C ALA A 597 32.67 7.07 -12.42
N THR A 598 32.78 5.73 -12.49
CA THR A 598 33.20 4.87 -11.37
C THR A 598 34.52 5.33 -10.74
N VAL A 599 35.52 5.69 -11.55
CA VAL A 599 36.83 6.13 -11.06
C VAL A 599 36.74 7.42 -10.26
N GLU A 600 35.96 8.39 -10.73
CA GLU A 600 35.80 9.66 -10.03
C GLU A 600 35.00 9.48 -8.73
N GLN A 601 33.94 8.67 -8.75
CA GLN A 601 33.17 8.36 -7.54
C GLN A 601 34.01 7.62 -6.50
N LEU A 602 34.79 6.60 -6.90
CA LEU A 602 35.67 5.87 -5.97
C LEU A 602 36.72 6.78 -5.35
N ARG A 603 37.35 7.67 -6.14
CA ARG A 603 38.33 8.64 -5.63
C ARG A 603 37.73 9.58 -4.58
N ASN A 604 36.45 9.91 -4.72
CA ASN A 604 35.74 10.84 -3.84
C ASN A 604 34.80 10.15 -2.86
N TYR A 605 34.83 8.82 -2.74
CA TYR A 605 33.84 8.07 -1.96
C TYR A 605 33.78 8.54 -0.52
N HIS A 606 34.93 8.65 0.16
CA HIS A 606 35.03 9.14 1.55
C HIS A 606 34.41 10.54 1.77
N ARG A 607 34.24 11.33 0.71
CA ARG A 607 33.66 12.67 0.73
C ARG A 607 32.51 12.83 -0.27
N MET A 608 31.76 11.76 -0.53
CA MET A 608 30.78 11.70 -1.63
C MET A 608 29.66 12.74 -1.49
N HIS A 609 29.16 12.96 -0.28
CA HIS A 609 28.11 13.97 -0.02
C HIS A 609 28.59 15.39 -0.29
N ASP A 610 29.76 15.78 0.22
CA ASP A 610 30.37 17.10 -0.08
C ASP A 610 30.73 17.25 -1.56
N TRP A 611 31.12 16.16 -2.21
CA TRP A 611 31.42 16.16 -3.64
C TRP A 611 30.14 16.40 -4.47
N LEU A 612 29.01 15.78 -4.13
CA LEU A 612 27.71 16.03 -4.76
C LEU A 612 27.21 17.45 -4.52
N VAL A 613 27.45 18.04 -3.34
CA VAL A 613 27.09 19.44 -3.03
C VAL A 613 27.70 20.39 -4.06
N LYS A 614 28.96 20.20 -4.45
CA LYS A 614 29.64 21.07 -5.42
C LYS A 614 28.94 21.07 -6.78
N TYR A 615 28.63 19.87 -7.31
CA TYR A 615 27.93 19.76 -8.58
C TYR A 615 26.49 20.26 -8.48
N LEU A 616 25.79 19.98 -7.39
CA LEU A 616 24.38 20.36 -7.22
C LEU A 616 24.19 21.87 -6.98
N ALA A 617 25.22 22.55 -6.46
CA ALA A 617 25.25 24.00 -6.34
C ALA A 617 25.36 24.68 -7.71
N GLU A 618 26.13 24.11 -8.64
CA GLU A 618 26.27 24.62 -10.02
C GLU A 618 25.11 24.17 -10.93
N HIS A 619 24.57 22.98 -10.68
CA HIS A 619 23.56 22.32 -11.52
C HIS A 619 22.49 21.68 -10.65
N ARG A 620 21.23 22.09 -10.78
CA ARG A 620 20.14 21.58 -9.92
C ARG A 620 19.89 20.06 -10.04
N THR A 621 20.31 19.46 -11.15
CA THR A 621 20.21 18.03 -11.47
C THR A 621 21.49 17.59 -12.18
N VAL A 622 21.99 16.40 -11.83
CA VAL A 622 23.24 15.84 -12.35
C VAL A 622 23.08 14.35 -12.65
N THR A 623 23.31 13.95 -13.89
CA THR A 623 23.27 12.54 -14.30
C THR A 623 24.68 11.96 -14.36
N VAL A 624 24.82 10.75 -13.85
CA VAL A 624 26.08 10.03 -13.70
C VAL A 624 25.94 8.63 -14.26
N ASP A 625 26.58 8.40 -15.40
CA ASP A 625 26.58 7.09 -16.06
C ASP A 625 27.56 6.13 -15.37
N MET A 626 27.08 4.92 -15.08
CA MET A 626 27.83 3.82 -14.48
C MET A 626 27.81 2.59 -15.42
N PRO A 627 28.68 1.58 -15.23
CA PRO A 627 28.88 0.51 -16.22
C PRO A 627 27.62 -0.28 -16.63
N PHE A 628 26.58 -0.29 -15.78
CA PHE A 628 25.35 -1.06 -15.99
C PHE A 628 24.05 -0.32 -15.60
N THR A 629 24.16 0.94 -15.17
CA THR A 629 23.02 1.74 -14.71
C THR A 629 23.36 3.23 -14.81
N SER A 630 22.35 4.10 -14.67
CA SER A 630 22.56 5.54 -14.60
C SER A 630 21.97 6.06 -13.29
N TYR A 631 22.70 6.97 -12.63
CA TYR A 631 22.26 7.65 -11.43
C TYR A 631 21.99 9.12 -11.74
N THR A 632 20.76 9.58 -11.56
CA THR A 632 20.40 11.00 -11.68
C THR A 632 20.19 11.57 -10.29
N TYR A 633 21.07 12.46 -9.86
CA TYR A 633 20.98 13.16 -8.57
C TYR A 633 20.19 14.46 -8.72
N ILE A 634 19.21 14.69 -7.84
CA ILE A 634 18.36 15.88 -7.84
C ILE A 634 18.40 16.61 -6.49
N ALA A 635 18.35 17.95 -6.54
CA ALA A 635 18.26 18.81 -5.35
C ALA A 635 17.23 19.95 -5.47
N ASP A 636 16.50 20.03 -6.58
CA ASP A 636 15.39 20.97 -6.76
C ASP A 636 14.10 20.41 -6.12
N PRO A 637 13.45 21.13 -5.17
CA PRO A 637 12.21 20.70 -4.56
C PRO A 637 11.10 20.33 -5.55
N VAL A 638 11.03 20.96 -6.72
CA VAL A 638 10.00 20.66 -7.74
C VAL A 638 10.22 19.28 -8.35
N ASN A 639 11.45 18.91 -8.66
CA ASN A 639 11.78 17.57 -9.14
C ASN A 639 11.52 16.52 -8.05
N VAL A 640 11.81 16.86 -6.79
CA VAL A 640 11.54 15.95 -5.67
C VAL A 640 10.05 15.74 -5.46
N GLU A 641 9.21 16.77 -5.59
CA GLU A 641 7.75 16.62 -5.54
C GLU A 641 7.24 15.77 -6.70
N HIS A 642 7.79 15.93 -7.90
CA HIS A 642 7.44 15.09 -9.04
C HIS A 642 7.70 13.60 -8.76
N VAL A 643 8.89 13.27 -8.27
CA VAL A 643 9.31 11.90 -7.97
C VAL A 643 8.54 11.29 -6.79
N LEU A 644 8.30 12.07 -5.73
CA LEU A 644 7.71 11.55 -4.48
C LEU A 644 6.19 11.65 -4.42
N LYS A 645 5.54 12.40 -5.31
CA LYS A 645 4.10 12.65 -5.27
C LYS A 645 3.44 12.61 -6.65
N THR A 646 3.86 13.45 -7.59
CA THR A 646 3.13 13.64 -8.86
C THR A 646 3.17 12.40 -9.75
N ASN A 647 4.33 11.75 -9.89
CA ASN A 647 4.52 10.52 -10.67
C ASN A 647 5.03 9.37 -9.80
N PHE A 648 4.52 9.28 -8.57
CA PHE A 648 5.01 8.35 -7.53
C PHE A 648 5.10 6.88 -7.98
N THR A 649 4.16 6.42 -8.79
CA THR A 649 4.10 5.02 -9.27
C THR A 649 5.27 4.66 -10.19
N ASN A 650 5.82 5.62 -10.93
CA ASN A 650 6.97 5.41 -11.80
C ASN A 650 8.30 5.32 -11.04
N TYR A 651 8.32 5.75 -9.77
CA TYR A 651 9.53 5.85 -8.95
C TYR A 651 9.50 4.95 -7.69
N PRO A 652 9.42 3.61 -7.84
CA PRO A 652 9.55 2.67 -6.73
C PRO A 652 10.99 2.66 -6.18
N LYS A 653 11.29 1.80 -5.19
CA LYS A 653 12.69 1.50 -4.86
C LYS A 653 13.36 0.74 -6.01
N GLY A 654 12.65 -0.23 -6.59
CA GLY A 654 13.03 -0.91 -7.82
C GLY A 654 14.11 -1.99 -7.65
N ASP A 655 14.28 -2.82 -8.68
CA ASP A 655 15.08 -4.05 -8.61
C ASP A 655 16.56 -3.81 -8.34
N VAL A 656 17.13 -2.70 -8.83
CA VAL A 656 18.55 -2.39 -8.62
C VAL A 656 18.83 -2.12 -7.15
N TYR A 657 18.04 -1.23 -6.53
CA TYR A 657 18.12 -0.96 -5.09
C TYR A 657 17.89 -2.21 -4.26
N ARG A 658 16.84 -2.97 -4.62
CA ARG A 658 16.52 -4.24 -3.98
C ARG A 658 17.70 -5.19 -4.04
N SER A 659 18.36 -5.36 -5.18
CA SER A 659 19.53 -6.24 -5.33
C SER A 659 20.71 -5.88 -4.42
N TYR A 660 20.87 -4.61 -4.08
CA TYR A 660 21.93 -4.14 -3.18
C TYR A 660 21.57 -4.33 -1.71
N MET A 661 20.31 -4.05 -1.35
CA MET A 661 19.85 -4.01 0.03
C MET A 661 19.17 -5.28 0.54
N ASP A 662 18.77 -6.21 -0.32
CA ASP A 662 18.02 -7.44 0.02
C ASP A 662 18.67 -8.25 1.15
N VAL A 663 20.00 -8.35 1.16
CA VAL A 663 20.74 -9.06 2.21
C VAL A 663 20.53 -8.45 3.60
N LEU A 664 20.40 -7.13 3.68
CA LEU A 664 20.22 -6.41 4.94
C LEU A 664 18.73 -6.23 5.25
N LEU A 665 17.96 -5.67 4.33
CA LEU A 665 16.57 -5.23 4.55
C LEU A 665 15.52 -6.29 4.22
N GLY A 666 15.89 -7.34 3.48
CA GLY A 666 14.98 -8.37 3.00
C GLY A 666 13.75 -7.79 2.30
N ASP A 667 12.58 -8.32 2.65
CA ASP A 667 11.28 -7.88 2.17
C ASP A 667 10.60 -6.83 3.07
N GLY A 668 11.38 -6.16 3.93
CA GLY A 668 10.87 -5.16 4.86
C GLY A 668 10.52 -3.82 4.22
N ILE A 669 9.88 -2.95 5.02
CA ILE A 669 9.14 -1.75 4.56
C ILE A 669 10.00 -0.73 3.79
N PHE A 670 11.31 -0.73 3.96
CA PHE A 670 12.23 0.15 3.24
C PHE A 670 12.67 -0.36 1.87
N ASN A 671 12.53 -1.67 1.64
CA ASN A 671 12.94 -2.36 0.42
C ASN A 671 11.74 -2.88 -0.40
N ALA A 672 10.58 -3.06 0.26
CA ALA A 672 9.33 -3.47 -0.38
C ALA A 672 8.76 -2.35 -1.29
N ASP A 673 8.07 -2.78 -2.34
CA ASP A 673 7.31 -1.95 -3.28
C ASP A 673 5.88 -2.51 -3.45
N GLY A 674 5.02 -1.79 -4.15
CA GLY A 674 3.67 -2.25 -4.49
C GLY A 674 2.79 -2.60 -3.28
N GLU A 675 2.01 -3.68 -3.38
CA GLU A 675 1.07 -4.11 -2.35
C GLU A 675 1.73 -4.58 -1.05
N LEU A 676 2.89 -5.24 -1.13
CA LEU A 676 3.63 -5.67 0.07
C LEU A 676 4.00 -4.46 0.94
N TRP A 677 4.52 -3.40 0.31
CA TRP A 677 4.79 -2.15 1.00
C TRP A 677 3.51 -1.52 1.55
N ARG A 678 2.41 -1.47 0.76
CA ARG A 678 1.13 -0.90 1.23
C ARG A 678 0.58 -1.65 2.45
N LYS A 679 0.65 -2.98 2.48
CA LYS A 679 0.23 -3.82 3.62
C LYS A 679 1.06 -3.52 4.86
N GLN A 680 2.39 -3.63 4.78
CA GLN A 680 3.30 -3.31 5.88
C GLN A 680 3.11 -1.89 6.39
N ARG A 681 2.99 -0.93 5.45
CA ARG A 681 2.80 0.49 5.74
C ARG A 681 1.48 0.75 6.45
N LYS A 682 0.37 0.16 6.00
CA LYS A 682 -0.95 0.35 6.60
C LYS A 682 -0.97 -0.18 8.04
N THR A 683 -0.47 -1.40 8.26
CA THR A 683 -0.35 -2.01 9.59
C THR A 683 0.48 -1.14 10.53
N ALA A 684 1.68 -0.75 10.11
CA ALA A 684 2.56 0.07 10.93
C ALA A 684 1.97 1.47 11.18
N SER A 685 1.36 2.12 10.19
CA SER A 685 0.77 3.46 10.34
C SER A 685 -0.32 3.49 11.41
N PHE A 686 -1.12 2.44 11.52
CA PHE A 686 -2.15 2.31 12.54
C PHE A 686 -1.55 2.33 13.95
N GLU A 687 -0.48 1.56 14.19
CA GLU A 687 0.18 1.51 15.50
C GLU A 687 0.85 2.84 15.87
N PHE A 688 1.56 3.47 14.92
CA PHE A 688 2.20 4.78 15.15
C PHE A 688 1.19 5.92 15.37
N ALA A 689 -0.05 5.78 14.89
CA ALA A 689 -1.12 6.74 15.15
C ALA A 689 -1.78 6.54 16.53
N SER A 690 -1.52 5.43 17.21
CA SER A 690 -2.17 5.12 18.48
C SER A 690 -1.67 6.00 19.63
N LYS A 691 -2.60 6.50 20.45
CA LYS A 691 -2.28 7.24 21.68
C LYS A 691 -1.46 6.37 22.65
N ASN A 692 -1.78 5.09 22.75
CA ASN A 692 -1.13 4.17 23.68
C ASN A 692 0.36 4.00 23.38
N LEU A 693 0.74 3.78 22.12
CA LEU A 693 2.14 3.64 21.74
C LEU A 693 2.91 4.94 22.00
N ARG A 694 2.30 6.09 21.74
CA ARG A 694 2.89 7.41 21.97
C ARG A 694 3.16 7.68 23.45
N ASP A 695 2.18 7.42 24.30
CA ASP A 695 2.29 7.66 25.74
C ASP A 695 3.31 6.69 26.37
N PHE A 696 3.31 5.42 25.92
CA PHE A 696 4.33 4.44 26.29
C PHE A 696 5.74 4.84 25.83
N SER A 697 5.87 5.30 24.58
CA SER A 697 7.13 5.79 24.04
C SER A 697 7.69 6.95 24.87
N ALA A 698 6.85 7.90 25.29
CA ALA A 698 7.28 9.01 26.14
C ALA A 698 7.85 8.51 27.49
N ILE A 699 7.23 7.50 28.09
CA ILE A 699 7.72 6.89 29.34
C ILE A 699 9.08 6.23 29.12
N VAL A 700 9.20 5.39 28.09
CA VAL A 700 10.43 4.65 27.77
C VAL A 700 11.58 5.60 27.42
N PHE A 701 11.33 6.60 26.58
CA PHE A 701 12.36 7.57 26.18
C PHE A 701 12.84 8.40 27.36
N ARG A 702 11.94 8.75 28.29
CA ARG A 702 12.32 9.43 29.54
C ARG A 702 13.18 8.53 30.43
N GLU A 703 12.81 7.26 30.59
CA GLU A 703 13.58 6.28 31.36
C GLU A 703 15.01 6.14 30.85
N TYR A 704 15.18 5.91 29.54
CA TYR A 704 16.51 5.76 28.95
C TYR A 704 17.33 7.07 28.92
N SER A 705 16.67 8.22 28.80
CA SER A 705 17.34 9.52 28.96
C SER A 705 17.86 9.74 30.38
N LEU A 706 17.14 9.25 31.40
CA LEU A 706 17.60 9.25 32.79
C LEU A 706 18.74 8.26 33.02
N LYS A 707 18.68 7.05 32.44
CA LYS A 707 19.80 6.09 32.47
C LYS A 707 21.06 6.69 31.86
N LEU A 708 20.94 7.33 30.69
CA LEU A 708 22.05 8.03 30.04
C LEU A 708 22.59 9.15 30.93
N SER A 709 21.70 9.98 31.50
CA SER A 709 22.10 11.03 32.45
C SER A 709 22.90 10.48 33.63
N SER A 710 22.50 9.34 34.21
CA SER A 710 23.25 8.69 35.30
C SER A 710 24.69 8.36 34.89
N ILE A 711 24.87 7.76 33.71
CA ILE A 711 26.19 7.42 33.16
C ILE A 711 27.04 8.70 32.96
N LEU A 712 26.45 9.76 32.41
CA LEU A 712 27.14 11.04 32.19
C LEU A 712 27.48 11.75 33.50
N SER A 713 26.62 11.64 34.51
CA SER A 713 26.85 12.18 35.85
C SER A 713 28.06 11.52 36.51
N GLN A 714 28.23 10.20 36.34
CA GLN A 714 29.39 9.47 36.83
C GLN A 714 30.66 9.82 36.04
N ALA A 715 30.58 9.83 34.71
CA ALA A 715 31.71 10.21 33.85
C ALA A 715 32.19 11.64 34.12
N SER A 716 31.27 12.57 34.40
CA SER A 716 31.60 13.95 34.79
C SER A 716 32.35 14.02 36.12
N LYS A 717 32.03 13.15 37.09
CA LYS A 717 32.70 13.08 38.40
C LYS A 717 34.11 12.52 38.27
N GLU A 718 34.29 11.51 37.42
CA GLU A 718 35.57 10.86 37.16
C GLU A 718 36.46 11.64 36.18
N GLY A 719 35.93 12.67 35.51
CA GLY A 719 36.63 13.38 34.44
C GLY A 719 36.89 12.49 33.21
N LYS A 720 36.10 11.42 33.04
CA LYS A 720 36.27 10.42 31.99
C LYS A 720 35.79 10.95 30.64
N VAL A 721 36.55 10.66 29.59
CA VAL A 721 36.13 10.93 28.20
C VAL A 721 35.09 9.90 27.80
N VAL A 722 33.97 10.36 27.22
CA VAL A 722 32.88 9.50 26.74
C VAL A 722 32.69 9.65 25.24
N ASP A 723 32.34 8.56 24.57
CA ASP A 723 31.87 8.62 23.17
C ASP A 723 30.35 8.77 23.17
N MET A 724 29.87 10.00 22.92
CA MET A 724 28.44 10.29 22.91
C MET A 724 27.70 9.58 21.78
N GLN A 725 28.35 9.33 20.63
CA GLN A 725 27.69 8.64 19.53
C GLN A 725 27.35 7.20 19.93
N GLU A 726 28.30 6.51 20.58
CA GLU A 726 28.10 5.16 21.09
C GLU A 726 26.99 5.11 22.16
N LEU A 727 27.00 6.06 23.09
CA LEU A 727 25.96 6.15 24.12
C LEU A 727 24.57 6.41 23.54
N TYR A 728 24.45 7.28 22.53
CA TYR A 728 23.19 7.51 21.84
C TYR A 728 22.73 6.28 21.07
N MET A 729 23.63 5.57 20.38
CA MET A 729 23.30 4.33 19.65
C MET A 729 22.77 3.24 20.58
N ARG A 730 23.34 3.11 21.78
CA ARG A 730 22.87 2.17 22.81
C ARG A 730 21.50 2.59 23.36
N MET A 731 21.36 3.87 23.70
CA MET A 731 20.10 4.42 24.21
C MET A 731 18.95 4.22 23.23
N THR A 732 19.17 4.51 21.94
CA THR A 732 18.12 4.39 20.93
C THR A 732 17.82 2.93 20.58
N LEU A 733 18.82 2.05 20.55
CA LEU A 733 18.64 0.60 20.39
C LEU A 733 17.77 0.03 21.50
N ASP A 734 18.14 0.27 22.76
CA ASP A 734 17.37 -0.24 23.90
C ASP A 734 15.95 0.34 23.91
N SER A 735 15.80 1.62 23.58
CA SER A 735 14.48 2.28 23.51
C SER A 735 13.59 1.69 22.42
N ILE A 736 14.10 1.48 21.19
CA ILE A 736 13.28 0.95 20.09
C ILE A 736 12.94 -0.52 20.32
N CYS A 737 13.84 -1.31 20.89
CA CYS A 737 13.54 -2.70 21.24
C CYS A 737 12.45 -2.79 22.32
N LYS A 738 12.48 -1.91 23.32
CA LYS A 738 11.46 -1.86 24.38
C LYS A 738 10.11 -1.35 23.87
N VAL A 739 10.11 -0.28 23.06
CA VAL A 739 8.87 0.32 22.51
C VAL A 739 8.25 -0.56 21.42
N GLY A 740 9.06 -1.02 20.47
CA GLY A 740 8.58 -1.73 19.28
C GLY A 740 8.32 -3.21 19.52
N PHE A 741 9.09 -3.86 20.41
CA PHE A 741 9.08 -5.32 20.55
C PHE A 741 8.86 -5.81 21.99
N GLY A 742 8.71 -4.89 22.95
CA GLY A 742 8.53 -5.24 24.36
C GLY A 742 9.77 -5.82 25.04
N VAL A 743 10.93 -5.87 24.37
CA VAL A 743 12.14 -6.54 24.88
C VAL A 743 13.19 -5.53 25.35
N GLU A 744 13.68 -5.70 26.57
CA GLU A 744 14.84 -4.96 27.08
C GLU A 744 16.15 -5.71 26.76
N ILE A 745 17.07 -5.05 26.05
CA ILE A 745 18.37 -5.62 25.66
C ILE A 745 19.43 -5.34 26.72
N GLY A 746 19.43 -4.12 27.29
CA GLY A 746 20.34 -3.71 28.36
C GLY A 746 21.73 -3.31 27.88
N THR A 747 21.85 -2.78 26.65
CA THR A 747 23.14 -2.31 26.12
C THR A 747 23.58 -0.99 26.75
N LEU A 748 22.64 -0.18 27.24
CA LEU A 748 22.90 1.04 28.01
C LEU A 748 22.88 0.74 29.51
N SER A 749 24.00 0.24 30.02
CA SER A 749 24.24 -0.02 31.45
C SER A 749 25.55 0.64 31.91
N PRO A 750 25.78 0.78 33.24
CA PRO A 750 27.01 1.37 33.76
C PRO A 750 28.30 0.68 33.26
N ASP A 751 28.25 -0.64 33.08
CA ASP A 751 29.39 -1.46 32.64
C ASP A 751 29.59 -1.44 31.11
N LEU A 752 28.64 -0.90 30.35
CA LEU A 752 28.66 -0.78 28.88
C LEU A 752 29.13 -2.09 28.18
N PRO A 753 28.34 -3.18 28.25
CA PRO A 753 28.74 -4.48 27.74
C PRO A 753 29.07 -4.44 26.25
N GLU A 754 29.89 -5.38 25.79
CA GLU A 754 30.23 -5.51 24.38
C GLU A 754 28.96 -5.74 23.54
N ASN A 755 28.84 -4.99 22.44
CA ASN A 755 27.67 -5.03 21.56
C ASN A 755 28.08 -5.56 20.17
N SER A 756 28.17 -6.89 20.07
CA SER A 756 28.52 -7.59 18.82
C SER A 756 27.52 -7.31 17.69
N PHE A 757 26.23 -7.17 18.02
CA PHE A 757 25.20 -6.77 17.07
C PHE A 757 25.51 -5.41 16.43
N ALA A 758 25.86 -4.40 17.22
CA ALA A 758 26.17 -3.07 16.71
C ALA A 758 27.35 -3.09 15.72
N GLN A 759 28.43 -3.81 16.04
CA GLN A 759 29.61 -3.92 15.19
C GLN A 759 29.29 -4.61 13.85
N ALA A 760 28.59 -5.75 13.91
CA ALA A 760 28.17 -6.50 12.73
C ALA A 760 27.20 -5.70 11.85
N PHE A 761 26.27 -4.99 12.49
CA PHE A 761 25.29 -4.16 11.81
C PHE A 761 25.94 -2.97 11.07
N ASP A 762 26.91 -2.29 11.69
CA ASP A 762 27.66 -1.20 11.08
C ASP A 762 28.49 -1.71 9.88
N ALA A 763 29.17 -2.85 10.04
CA ALA A 763 29.93 -3.48 8.95
C ALA A 763 29.02 -3.81 7.77
N ALA A 764 27.84 -4.40 8.02
CA ALA A 764 26.87 -4.70 6.98
C ALA A 764 26.42 -3.44 6.23
N ASN A 765 26.10 -2.34 6.94
CA ASN A 765 25.69 -1.07 6.34
C ASN A 765 26.76 -0.46 5.43
N ILE A 766 28.02 -0.47 5.87
CA ILE A 766 29.15 0.05 5.09
C ILE A 766 29.28 -0.74 3.79
N ILE A 767 29.22 -2.08 3.87
CA ILE A 767 29.44 -2.95 2.72
C ILE A 767 28.28 -2.83 1.70
N VAL A 768 27.01 -2.82 2.16
CA VAL A 768 25.89 -2.64 1.22
C VAL A 768 25.87 -1.26 0.58
N THR A 769 26.34 -0.22 1.30
CA THR A 769 26.50 1.14 0.73
C THR A 769 27.58 1.16 -0.35
N LEU A 770 28.67 0.41 -0.17
CA LEU A 770 29.74 0.30 -1.16
C LEU A 770 29.26 -0.34 -2.47
N ARG A 771 28.25 -1.20 -2.46
CA ARG A 771 27.70 -1.86 -3.67
C ARG A 771 27.16 -0.90 -4.71
N PHE A 772 26.74 0.32 -4.32
CA PHE A 772 26.26 1.34 -5.26
C PHE A 772 27.35 1.82 -6.23
N ILE A 773 28.62 1.68 -5.84
CA ILE A 773 29.78 2.17 -6.60
C ILE A 773 30.78 1.08 -6.97
N ASP A 774 30.74 -0.10 -6.34
CA ASP A 774 31.65 -1.21 -6.64
C ASP A 774 31.08 -2.12 -7.75
N PRO A 775 31.51 -2.01 -9.02
CA PRO A 775 30.95 -2.83 -10.10
C PRO A 775 31.29 -4.33 -9.96
N LEU A 776 32.23 -4.71 -9.08
CA LEU A 776 32.69 -6.08 -8.91
C LEU A 776 32.03 -6.81 -7.73
N TRP A 777 31.08 -6.19 -7.03
CA TRP A 777 30.47 -6.78 -5.82
C TRP A 777 29.83 -8.15 -6.09
N ARG A 778 29.21 -8.35 -7.25
CA ARG A 778 28.61 -9.63 -7.64
C ARG A 778 29.67 -10.74 -7.78
N LEU A 779 30.84 -10.40 -8.32
CA LEU A 779 31.98 -11.32 -8.43
C LEU A 779 32.56 -11.65 -7.06
N LYS A 780 32.76 -10.63 -6.20
CA LYS A 780 33.23 -10.83 -4.81
C LYS A 780 32.28 -11.73 -4.01
N ARG A 781 30.96 -11.56 -4.21
CA ARG A 781 29.91 -12.40 -3.61
C ARG A 781 29.96 -13.83 -4.15
N PHE A 782 30.13 -14.01 -5.46
CA PHE A 782 30.22 -15.34 -6.08
C PHE A 782 31.42 -16.15 -5.57
N PHE A 783 32.57 -15.51 -5.35
CA PHE A 783 33.77 -16.17 -4.83
C PHE A 783 33.88 -16.21 -3.30
N HIS A 784 32.93 -15.61 -2.56
CA HIS A 784 33.00 -15.44 -1.10
C HIS A 784 34.34 -14.83 -0.62
N VAL A 785 34.76 -13.71 -1.24
CA VAL A 785 36.03 -13.03 -0.91
C VAL A 785 35.85 -11.58 -0.49
N GLY A 786 36.76 -11.09 0.36
CA GLY A 786 36.84 -9.68 0.74
C GLY A 786 35.62 -9.19 1.52
N SER A 787 35.10 -8.02 1.15
CA SER A 787 33.97 -7.38 1.83
C SER A 787 32.69 -8.22 1.83
N GLU A 788 32.45 -9.00 0.78
CA GLU A 788 31.22 -9.81 0.67
C GLU A 788 31.26 -11.04 1.61
N ALA A 789 32.44 -11.60 1.90
CA ALA A 789 32.60 -12.65 2.91
C ALA A 789 32.35 -12.13 4.33
N LEU A 790 32.88 -10.94 4.63
CA LEU A 790 32.64 -10.26 5.91
C LEU A 790 31.16 -9.89 6.09
N LEU A 791 30.48 -9.49 5.01
CA LEU A 791 29.04 -9.22 5.04
C LEU A 791 28.25 -10.48 5.41
N GLU A 792 28.57 -11.62 4.83
CA GLU A 792 27.90 -12.88 5.16
C GLU A 792 28.06 -13.26 6.64
N GLN A 793 29.26 -13.07 7.22
CA GLN A 793 29.51 -13.27 8.65
C GLN A 793 28.74 -12.27 9.52
N SER A 794 28.72 -11.00 9.11
CA SER A 794 28.05 -9.93 9.85
C SER A 794 26.53 -10.14 9.88
N ILE A 795 25.95 -10.59 8.77
CA ILE A 795 24.51 -10.87 8.67
C ILE A 795 24.10 -12.04 9.56
N LYS A 796 24.95 -13.05 9.75
CA LYS A 796 24.69 -14.15 10.70
C LYS A 796 24.51 -13.63 12.13
N LEU A 797 25.36 -12.68 12.58
CA LEU A 797 25.24 -12.06 13.90
C LEU A 797 24.00 -11.15 14.01
N VAL A 798 23.68 -10.41 12.95
CA VAL A 798 22.46 -9.58 12.87
C VAL A 798 21.20 -10.46 12.95
N ASP A 799 21.17 -11.57 12.22
CA ASP A 799 20.07 -12.52 12.20
C ASP A 799 19.93 -13.22 13.56
N GLU A 800 21.04 -13.68 14.16
CA GLU A 800 21.03 -14.29 15.48
C GLU A 800 20.42 -13.38 16.54
N PHE A 801 20.83 -12.11 16.56
CA PHE A 801 20.24 -11.09 17.43
C PHE A 801 18.74 -10.92 17.15
N THR A 802 18.37 -10.72 15.88
CA THR A 802 16.98 -10.43 15.49
C THR A 802 16.05 -11.60 15.83
N TYR A 803 16.46 -12.83 15.53
CA TYR A 803 15.72 -14.03 15.91
C TYR A 803 15.67 -14.23 17.43
N SER A 804 16.69 -13.80 18.19
CA SER A 804 16.64 -13.84 19.66
C SER A 804 15.53 -12.94 20.23
N VAL A 805 15.33 -11.75 19.64
CA VAL A 805 14.25 -10.82 20.02
C VAL A 805 12.89 -11.44 19.70
N ILE A 806 12.73 -12.01 18.51
CA ILE A 806 11.48 -12.69 18.09
C ILE A 806 11.16 -13.87 19.02
N ARG A 807 12.15 -14.74 19.30
CA ARG A 807 11.96 -15.90 20.20
C ARG A 807 11.57 -15.48 21.61
N ARG A 808 12.25 -14.48 22.17
CA ARG A 808 11.93 -13.97 23.51
C ARG A 808 10.52 -13.41 23.56
N ARG A 809 10.11 -12.63 22.55
CA ARG A 809 8.76 -12.07 22.51
C ARG A 809 7.69 -13.13 22.36
N LYS A 810 7.89 -14.11 21.47
CA LYS A 810 6.98 -15.26 21.32
C LYS A 810 6.83 -16.03 22.65
N ALA A 811 7.91 -16.27 23.38
CA ALA A 811 7.87 -16.94 24.68
C ALA A 811 7.04 -16.16 25.71
N GLU A 812 7.25 -14.84 25.82
CA GLU A 812 6.47 -13.98 26.73
C GLU A 812 4.97 -13.98 26.41
N ILE A 813 4.60 -13.97 25.12
CA ILE A 813 3.20 -14.05 24.68
C ILE A 813 2.58 -15.39 25.11
N VAL A 814 3.30 -16.50 24.93
CA VAL A 814 2.82 -17.84 25.33
C VAL A 814 2.64 -17.93 26.86
N GLU A 815 3.61 -17.42 27.64
CA GLU A 815 3.51 -17.39 29.11
C GLU A 815 2.33 -16.52 29.59
N ALA A 816 2.12 -15.36 28.96
CA ALA A 816 1.00 -14.48 29.26
C ALA A 816 -0.35 -15.18 29.01
N ARG A 817 -0.50 -15.81 27.83
CA ARG A 817 -1.70 -16.61 27.46
C ARG A 817 -1.94 -17.76 28.43
N ALA A 818 -0.89 -18.48 28.87
CA ALA A 818 -1.00 -19.60 29.79
C ALA A 818 -1.41 -19.19 31.23
N SER A 819 -1.07 -17.97 31.66
CA SER A 819 -1.30 -17.51 33.03
C SER A 819 -2.69 -16.90 33.28
N GLY A 820 -3.55 -16.79 32.25
CA GLY A 820 -4.89 -16.19 32.35
C GLY A 820 -4.88 -14.69 32.74
N LYS A 821 -3.71 -14.06 32.77
CA LYS A 821 -3.55 -12.61 33.03
C LYS A 821 -3.62 -11.88 31.70
N GLN A 822 -4.44 -10.83 31.62
CA GLN A 822 -4.36 -9.85 30.53
C GLN A 822 -2.91 -9.40 30.31
N GLU A 823 -2.53 -9.24 29.04
CA GLU A 823 -1.21 -8.82 28.57
C GLU A 823 -0.66 -7.68 29.45
N LYS A 824 0.39 -7.99 30.22
CA LYS A 824 1.12 -7.00 31.02
C LYS A 824 2.49 -6.84 30.39
N VAL A 825 2.69 -5.76 29.63
CA VAL A 825 4.03 -5.20 29.46
C VAL A 825 4.42 -4.60 30.80
N THR A 826 5.01 -5.41 31.67
CA THR A 826 5.42 -4.98 32.99
C THR A 826 6.60 -4.02 32.87
N VAL A 827 6.39 -2.74 33.17
CA VAL A 827 7.51 -1.82 33.46
C VAL A 827 8.11 -2.27 34.79
N SER A 828 9.16 -3.09 34.73
CA SER A 828 9.92 -3.44 35.92
C SER A 828 10.68 -2.20 36.40
N PHE A 829 10.16 -1.54 37.43
CA PHE A 829 10.87 -0.51 38.19
C PHE A 829 11.95 -1.10 39.12
N SER A 830 12.39 -2.34 38.92
CA SER A 830 13.21 -3.07 39.89
C SER A 830 14.68 -2.67 39.95
N SER A 831 15.24 -2.01 38.92
CA SER A 831 16.69 -1.74 38.86
C SER A 831 17.11 -0.37 39.41
N LEU A 832 16.19 0.58 39.59
CA LEU A 832 16.48 1.92 40.14
C LEU A 832 15.96 2.12 41.58
N LEU A 833 15.06 1.26 42.06
CA LEU A 833 14.48 1.37 43.39
C LEU A 833 15.41 0.99 44.57
N PRO A 834 16.31 -0.02 44.49
CA PRO A 834 17.07 -0.44 45.67
C PRO A 834 18.04 0.63 46.19
N HIS A 835 18.61 1.45 45.30
CA HIS A 835 19.52 2.53 45.69
C HIS A 835 18.80 3.80 46.14
N LEU A 836 17.61 4.11 45.61
CA LEU A 836 16.83 5.29 46.03
C LEU A 836 15.97 5.06 47.29
N CYS A 837 15.44 3.85 47.49
CA CYS A 837 14.60 3.53 48.65
C CYS A 837 15.39 3.25 49.94
N SER A 838 16.68 2.91 49.85
CA SER A 838 17.52 2.71 51.04
C SER A 838 17.97 4.04 51.67
N LEU A 839 17.98 5.14 50.91
CA LEU A 839 18.50 6.46 51.33
C LEU A 839 17.41 7.44 51.80
N LEU A 840 16.14 7.26 51.42
CA LEU A 840 15.03 8.17 51.78
C LEU A 840 14.19 7.66 52.96
N ARG A 841 14.86 7.28 54.05
CA ARG A 841 14.21 6.91 55.31
C ARG A 841 14.12 8.14 56.23
N TRP A 842 13.39 9.19 55.84
CA TRP A 842 12.73 10.18 56.74
C TRP A 842 11.99 11.28 55.95
N ARG A 843 10.86 11.74 56.50
CA ARG A 843 9.88 12.74 56.01
C ARG A 843 8.82 12.27 55.00
N MET A 844 7.76 11.66 55.55
CA MET A 844 6.47 11.44 54.89
C MET A 844 5.68 12.76 54.77
N GLY A 845 5.20 13.07 53.57
CA GLY A 845 4.21 14.14 53.35
C GLY A 845 4.02 14.50 51.87
N LEU A 846 5.10 14.79 51.15
CA LEU A 846 5.04 15.26 49.75
C LEU A 846 5.14 14.13 48.71
N THR A 847 5.78 13.02 49.07
CA THR A 847 5.98 11.86 48.19
C THR A 847 4.68 11.13 47.84
N ARG A 848 3.64 11.21 48.68
CA ARG A 848 2.38 10.49 48.41
C ARG A 848 1.60 11.06 47.23
N ARG A 849 1.71 12.36 46.92
CA ARG A 849 1.00 12.98 45.78
C ARG A 849 1.73 12.77 44.45
N VAL A 850 3.06 12.83 44.46
CA VAL A 850 3.90 12.51 43.29
C VAL A 850 3.91 11.00 43.02
N MET A 851 4.02 10.16 44.05
CA MET A 851 3.86 8.71 43.90
C MET A 851 2.45 8.31 43.48
N CYS A 852 1.38 8.95 43.99
CA CYS A 852 0.00 8.63 43.60
C CYS A 852 -0.35 9.10 42.17
N ASN A 853 0.36 10.09 41.61
CA ASN A 853 0.27 10.39 40.18
C ASN A 853 1.18 9.51 39.31
N MET A 854 2.30 8.99 39.82
CA MET A 854 3.17 8.03 39.09
C MET A 854 2.72 6.56 39.20
N THR A 855 1.89 6.21 40.18
CA THR A 855 1.30 4.85 40.36
C THR A 855 -0.12 4.73 39.81
N ARG A 856 -0.66 5.79 39.21
CA ARG A 856 -2.01 5.83 38.62
C ARG A 856 -1.99 5.86 37.09
N THR A 857 -1.07 5.10 36.49
CA THR A 857 -1.11 4.67 35.09
C THR A 857 -0.88 3.17 35.05
N ASN A 858 -1.80 2.42 35.64
CA ASN A 858 -1.93 0.98 35.38
C ASN A 858 -2.84 0.81 34.15
N GLU A 859 -2.61 1.62 33.11
CA GLU A 859 -3.33 1.54 31.84
C GLU A 859 -2.72 0.42 31.00
N GLN A 860 -3.57 -0.54 30.66
CA GLN A 860 -3.25 -1.76 29.93
C GLN A 860 -2.79 -1.41 28.51
N ILE A 861 -1.53 -1.68 28.19
CA ILE A 861 -1.04 -1.66 26.82
C ILE A 861 -1.55 -2.94 26.16
N LYS A 862 -2.49 -2.80 25.22
CA LYS A 862 -3.04 -3.95 24.51
C LYS A 862 -2.02 -4.60 23.56
N HIS A 863 -1.20 -3.88 22.78
CA HIS A 863 -0.23 -4.54 21.86
C HIS A 863 1.00 -3.66 21.52
N ASP A 864 2.18 -4.25 21.32
CA ASP A 864 3.37 -3.63 20.68
C ASP A 864 3.47 -4.00 19.19
N ILE A 865 4.35 -3.32 18.44
CA ILE A 865 4.45 -3.46 16.97
C ILE A 865 4.71 -4.92 16.58
N LEU A 866 5.68 -5.61 17.20
CA LEU A 866 5.99 -7.00 16.86
C LEU A 866 4.85 -7.94 17.24
N SER A 867 4.21 -7.76 18.40
CA SER A 867 3.04 -8.58 18.77
C SER A 867 1.92 -8.48 17.73
N ARG A 868 1.69 -7.28 17.16
CA ARG A 868 0.69 -7.11 16.07
C ARG A 868 1.08 -7.83 14.79
N PHE A 869 2.36 -7.80 14.40
CA PHE A 869 2.82 -8.58 13.24
C PHE A 869 2.79 -10.09 13.50
N ILE A 870 3.06 -10.54 14.74
CA ILE A 870 2.92 -11.94 15.16
C ILE A 870 1.45 -12.36 15.13
N GLU A 871 0.54 -11.58 15.71
CA GLU A 871 -0.91 -11.86 15.71
C GLU A 871 -1.48 -11.91 14.29
N LEU A 872 -1.09 -10.98 13.42
CA LEU A 872 -1.46 -11.02 11.99
C LEU A 872 -0.85 -12.23 11.26
N GLY A 873 0.28 -12.75 11.74
CA GLY A 873 0.89 -13.97 11.25
C GLY A 873 0.24 -15.25 11.80
N GLU A 874 -0.24 -15.22 13.05
CA GLU A 874 -0.92 -16.34 13.75
C GLU A 874 -2.40 -16.45 13.37
N ALA A 875 -3.06 -15.34 13.03
CA ALA A 875 -4.47 -15.31 12.63
C ALA A 875 -4.73 -15.74 11.17
N GLY A 876 -3.68 -16.08 10.41
CA GLY A 876 -3.78 -16.64 9.06
C GLY A 876 -3.24 -18.07 9.02
N ASP A 877 -4.11 -19.07 9.12
CA ASP A 877 -3.74 -20.50 9.17
C ASP A 877 -3.44 -21.10 7.77
N ASP A 878 -3.30 -20.27 6.74
CA ASP A 878 -3.08 -20.68 5.35
C ASP A 878 -1.75 -20.18 4.75
N GLY A 879 -0.88 -19.55 5.55
CA GLY A 879 0.42 -19.06 5.08
C GLY A 879 0.35 -17.85 4.13
N SER A 880 -0.85 -17.29 3.89
CA SER A 880 -1.08 -16.12 3.03
C SER A 880 -0.78 -14.77 3.71
N GLY A 881 -0.55 -14.80 5.04
CA GLY A 881 -0.31 -13.62 5.86
C GLY A 881 0.94 -12.81 5.49
N GLY A 882 1.91 -13.38 4.78
CA GLY A 882 3.18 -12.71 4.44
C GLY A 882 4.01 -12.27 5.66
N PHE A 883 3.58 -12.63 6.88
CA PHE A 883 4.22 -12.33 8.17
C PHE A 883 4.24 -13.54 9.12
N GLY A 884 3.78 -14.72 8.68
CA GLY A 884 3.69 -15.93 9.49
C GLY A 884 5.02 -16.69 9.62
N ASP A 885 5.96 -16.49 8.69
CA ASP A 885 7.28 -17.11 8.76
C ASP A 885 8.27 -16.24 9.54
N ASP A 886 9.22 -16.91 10.22
CA ASP A 886 10.22 -16.22 11.03
C ASP A 886 11.09 -15.26 10.20
N LYS A 887 11.25 -15.51 8.89
CA LYS A 887 11.98 -14.64 7.97
C LYS A 887 11.26 -13.29 7.78
N SER A 888 9.96 -13.28 7.54
CA SER A 888 9.22 -12.03 7.38
C SER A 888 9.18 -11.22 8.68
N LEU A 889 9.04 -11.89 9.83
CA LEU A 889 9.18 -11.22 11.13
C LEU A 889 10.59 -10.66 11.35
N ARG A 890 11.63 -11.39 10.96
CA ARG A 890 13.02 -10.90 10.97
C ARG A 890 13.16 -9.63 10.15
N ASP A 891 12.61 -9.60 8.94
CA ASP A 891 12.70 -8.44 8.06
C ASP A 891 11.96 -7.23 8.66
N VAL A 892 10.78 -7.45 9.25
CA VAL A 892 10.03 -6.42 9.96
C VAL A 892 10.81 -5.87 11.15
N VAL A 893 11.26 -6.73 12.07
CA VAL A 893 11.99 -6.34 13.29
C VAL A 893 13.25 -5.58 12.92
N LEU A 894 14.04 -6.12 11.99
CA LEU A 894 15.28 -5.46 11.59
C LEU A 894 14.98 -4.08 11.01
N ASN A 895 14.06 -3.95 10.04
CA ASN A 895 13.73 -2.64 9.47
C ASN A 895 13.32 -1.60 10.53
N PHE A 896 12.55 -2.00 11.56
CA PHE A 896 12.21 -1.09 12.67
C PHE A 896 13.41 -0.76 13.57
N VAL A 897 14.30 -1.71 13.87
CA VAL A 897 15.54 -1.45 14.61
C VAL A 897 16.39 -0.42 13.87
N ILE A 898 16.61 -0.60 12.57
CA ILE A 898 17.39 0.34 11.73
C ILE A 898 16.74 1.73 11.76
N ALA A 899 15.42 1.78 11.59
CA ALA A 899 14.68 3.04 11.57
C ALA A 899 14.84 3.81 12.88
N GLY A 900 14.63 3.15 14.03
CA GLY A 900 14.55 3.80 15.34
C GLY A 900 15.90 3.99 16.05
N ARG A 901 16.87 3.11 15.83
CA ARG A 901 18.20 3.17 16.47
C ARG A 901 19.08 4.24 15.82
N ASP A 902 19.42 4.00 14.56
CA ASP A 902 20.56 4.62 13.89
C ASP A 902 20.28 6.07 13.51
N THR A 903 19.08 6.34 12.99
CA THR A 903 18.73 7.67 12.49
C THR A 903 18.62 8.68 13.63
N THR A 904 17.97 8.31 14.73
CA THR A 904 17.82 9.15 15.91
C THR A 904 19.16 9.39 16.61
N ALA A 905 19.97 8.34 16.81
CA ALA A 905 21.28 8.47 17.46
C ALA A 905 22.25 9.33 16.67
N THR A 906 22.24 9.20 15.34
CA THR A 906 23.04 10.05 14.44
C THR A 906 22.64 11.51 14.58
N THR A 907 21.33 11.79 14.58
CA THR A 907 20.83 13.16 14.74
C THR A 907 21.20 13.75 16.10
N LEU A 908 21.08 12.98 17.18
CA LEU A 908 21.52 13.38 18.52
C LEU A 908 23.01 13.71 18.56
N SER A 909 23.84 12.92 17.88
CA SER A 909 25.29 13.14 17.82
C SER A 909 25.63 14.46 17.11
N TRP A 910 25.07 14.67 15.91
CA TRP A 910 25.26 15.93 15.19
C TRP A 910 24.67 17.12 15.92
N PHE A 911 23.51 16.97 16.56
CA PHE A 911 22.90 18.03 17.36
C PHE A 911 23.85 18.45 18.48
N THR A 912 24.37 17.49 19.24
CA THR A 912 25.28 17.79 20.36
C THR A 912 26.52 18.53 19.86
N TYR A 913 27.07 18.12 18.71
CA TYR A 913 28.16 18.84 18.04
C TYR A 913 27.78 20.27 17.61
N MET A 914 26.63 20.44 16.97
CA MET A 914 26.18 21.76 16.50
C MET A 914 25.88 22.69 17.66
N ALA A 915 25.18 22.22 18.69
CA ALA A 915 24.88 23.00 19.88
C ALA A 915 26.16 23.41 20.64
N MET A 916 27.12 22.49 20.83
CA MET A 916 28.37 22.86 21.54
C MET A 916 29.26 23.81 20.74
N SER A 917 29.22 23.73 19.41
CA SER A 917 30.03 24.57 18.51
C SER A 917 29.43 25.97 18.29
N HIS A 918 28.20 26.22 18.77
CA HIS A 918 27.51 27.51 18.66
C HIS A 918 27.04 27.97 20.06
N PRO A 919 27.94 28.59 20.85
CA PRO A 919 27.64 28.96 22.24
C PRO A 919 26.41 29.86 22.40
N ASP A 920 26.18 30.77 21.44
CA ASP A 920 25.03 31.67 21.42
C ASP A 920 23.69 30.91 21.29
N VAL A 921 23.65 29.88 20.45
CA VAL A 921 22.50 28.98 20.30
C VAL A 921 22.33 28.13 21.55
N ALA A 922 23.42 27.58 22.11
CA ALA A 922 23.38 26.80 23.34
C ALA A 922 22.82 27.62 24.51
N ASP A 923 23.17 28.89 24.62
CA ASP A 923 22.70 29.78 25.68
C ASP A 923 21.23 30.16 25.50
N LYS A 924 20.76 30.37 24.27
CA LYS A 924 19.33 30.55 23.98
C LYS A 924 18.53 29.28 24.34
N LEU A 925 19.04 28.12 23.96
CA LEU A 925 18.42 26.83 24.29
C LEU A 925 18.34 26.61 25.81
N ARG A 926 19.41 26.88 26.56
CA ARG A 926 19.38 26.79 28.03
C ARG A 926 18.37 27.75 28.64
N ARG A 927 18.27 28.98 28.13
CA ARG A 927 17.26 29.95 28.59
C ARG A 927 15.84 29.43 28.38
N GLU A 928 15.53 28.85 27.23
CA GLU A 928 14.24 28.20 26.99
C GLU A 928 13.97 27.09 28.02
N LEU A 929 14.93 26.20 28.23
CA LEU A 929 14.77 25.06 29.16
C LEU A 929 14.59 25.51 30.62
N CYS A 930 15.31 26.55 31.06
CA CYS A 930 15.15 27.15 32.38
C CYS A 930 13.78 27.83 32.54
N ALA A 931 13.32 28.56 31.51
CA ALA A 931 12.01 29.21 31.53
C ALA A 931 10.87 28.18 31.56
N PHE A 932 10.95 27.16 30.72
CA PHE A 932 10.02 26.03 30.69
C PHE A 932 9.92 25.36 32.07
N GLU A 933 11.07 25.06 32.68
CA GLU A 933 11.12 24.44 34.00
C GLU A 933 10.42 25.28 35.08
N ALA A 934 10.71 26.58 35.12
CA ALA A 934 10.13 27.50 36.09
C ALA A 934 8.62 27.70 35.89
N GLU A 935 8.16 27.73 34.64
CA GLU A 935 6.74 27.84 34.30
C GLU A 935 5.98 26.57 34.70
N ARG A 936 6.49 25.39 34.33
CA ARG A 936 5.86 24.10 34.64
C ARG A 936 5.82 23.81 36.13
N ALA A 937 6.90 24.11 36.85
CA ALA A 937 6.92 23.98 38.30
C ALA A 937 5.84 24.85 38.97
N ARG A 938 5.58 26.05 38.43
CA ARG A 938 4.52 26.95 38.90
C ARG A 938 3.12 26.42 38.56
N GLU A 939 2.91 25.95 37.32
CA GLU A 939 1.65 25.34 36.89
C GLU A 939 1.28 24.10 37.73
N GLU A 940 2.27 23.28 38.12
CA GLU A 940 2.05 22.08 38.93
C GLU A 940 2.10 22.31 40.45
N GLY A 941 2.45 23.52 40.90
CA GLY A 941 2.58 23.85 42.32
C GLY A 941 3.71 23.09 43.03
N VAL A 942 4.80 22.78 42.32
CA VAL A 942 5.95 22.02 42.83
C VAL A 942 7.13 22.95 43.09
N ALA A 943 7.70 22.88 44.30
CA ALA A 943 8.93 23.60 44.62
C ALA A 943 10.14 22.92 43.95
N LEU A 944 10.94 23.68 43.20
CA LEU A 944 12.16 23.16 42.57
C LEU A 944 13.19 22.80 43.64
N VAL A 945 13.82 21.63 43.48
CA VAL A 945 14.90 21.19 44.36
C VAL A 945 16.08 22.17 44.20
N PRO A 946 16.63 22.73 45.30
CA PRO A 946 17.83 23.57 45.21
C PRO A 946 19.01 22.74 44.73
N CYS A 947 19.71 23.21 43.69
CA CYS A 947 20.99 22.67 43.28
C CYS A 947 21.93 23.86 43.17
N GLY A 948 22.92 23.93 44.07
CA GLY A 948 23.93 25.00 44.08
C GLY A 948 25.25 24.54 43.46
N PRO A 949 26.20 25.46 43.24
CA PRO A 949 27.54 25.13 42.75
C PRO A 949 28.30 24.15 43.67
N ASP A 950 27.91 24.06 44.95
CA ASP A 950 28.43 23.12 45.97
C ASP A 950 27.58 21.85 46.15
N ALA A 951 26.76 21.45 45.17
CA ALA A 951 26.04 20.17 45.19
C ALA A 951 27.01 18.97 45.03
N ALA A 952 27.87 18.76 46.03
CA ALA A 952 28.77 17.63 46.14
C ALA A 952 28.02 16.30 46.34
N ASP A 953 26.75 16.34 46.80
CA ASP A 953 25.93 15.14 46.97
C ASP A 953 25.25 14.76 45.65
N GLU A 954 25.69 13.63 45.10
CA GLU A 954 25.19 12.94 43.91
C GLU A 954 23.66 12.71 43.95
N THR A 955 23.12 12.54 45.15
CA THR A 955 21.70 12.27 45.37
C THR A 955 20.85 13.50 45.09
N SER A 956 21.34 14.69 45.44
CA SER A 956 20.65 15.98 45.19
C SER A 956 20.59 16.30 43.69
N PHE A 957 21.68 16.08 42.95
CA PHE A 957 21.73 16.29 41.51
C PHE A 957 20.85 15.29 40.76
N ALA A 958 20.92 14.00 41.12
CA ALA A 958 20.07 12.97 40.52
C ALA A 958 18.57 13.26 40.76
N ALA A 959 18.20 13.69 41.98
CA ALA A 959 16.84 14.10 42.30
C ALA A 959 16.40 15.31 41.48
N ARG A 960 17.30 16.28 41.25
CA ARG A 960 17.02 17.46 40.44
C ARG A 960 16.74 17.12 38.98
N VAL A 961 17.56 16.25 38.40
CA VAL A 961 17.37 15.76 37.02
C VAL A 961 16.07 14.98 36.90
N ALA A 962 15.79 14.09 37.85
CA ALA A 962 14.55 13.31 37.88
C ALA A 962 13.30 14.21 38.01
N GLN A 963 13.37 15.27 38.82
CA GLN A 963 12.30 16.26 38.94
C GLN A 963 12.04 16.94 37.59
N PHE A 964 13.06 17.44 36.92
CA PHE A 964 12.89 18.06 35.60
C PHE A 964 12.34 17.08 34.57
N ALA A 965 12.86 15.86 34.52
CA ALA A 965 12.38 14.82 33.61
C ALA A 965 10.90 14.48 33.83
N SER A 966 10.41 14.55 35.08
CA SER A 966 8.98 14.33 35.40
C SER A 966 8.07 15.41 34.82
N LEU A 967 8.58 16.63 34.61
CA LEU A 967 7.85 17.73 33.96
C LEU A 967 7.76 17.54 32.44
N LEU A 968 8.56 16.63 31.87
CA LEU A 968 8.57 16.29 30.45
C LEU A 968 7.56 15.17 30.16
N ASN A 969 6.55 15.53 29.39
CA ASN A 969 5.53 14.66 28.79
C ASN A 969 5.26 15.10 27.34
N TYR A 970 4.48 14.32 26.59
CA TYR A 970 4.23 14.57 25.18
C TYR A 970 3.74 16.01 24.89
N ASP A 971 2.75 16.49 25.63
CA ASP A 971 2.15 17.82 25.41
C ASP A 971 3.12 18.95 25.80
N SER A 972 3.80 18.81 26.94
CA SER A 972 4.76 19.81 27.43
C SER A 972 5.98 19.95 26.52
N LEU A 973 6.44 18.85 25.90
CA LEU A 973 7.52 18.90 24.91
C LEU A 973 7.11 19.74 23.70
N GLY A 974 5.81 19.81 23.35
CA GLY A 974 5.29 20.70 22.33
C GLY A 974 5.63 22.18 22.56
N LYS A 975 5.77 22.62 23.83
CA LYS A 975 6.13 24.00 24.20
C LYS A 975 7.59 24.37 23.94
N LEU A 976 8.49 23.38 23.77
CA LEU A 976 9.92 23.60 23.50
C LEU A 976 10.15 23.87 22.00
N VAL A 977 9.83 25.10 21.58
CA VAL A 977 9.86 25.55 20.17
C VAL A 977 11.30 25.73 19.69
N TYR A 978 12.15 26.39 20.47
CA TYR A 978 13.55 26.64 20.12
C TYR A 978 14.35 25.34 20.07
N LEU A 979 14.16 24.43 21.04
CA LEU A 979 14.74 23.08 20.96
C LEU A 979 14.30 22.34 19.69
N HIS A 980 13.02 22.42 19.32
CA HIS A 980 12.53 21.81 18.09
C HIS A 980 13.22 22.41 16.86
N ALA A 981 13.33 23.73 16.80
CA ALA A 981 14.05 24.45 15.75
C ALA A 981 15.54 24.06 15.66
N CYS A 982 16.23 23.90 16.78
CA CYS A 982 17.62 23.43 16.81
C CYS A 982 17.75 22.00 16.25
N VAL A 983 16.82 21.10 16.58
CA VAL A 983 16.80 19.74 16.03
C VAL A 983 16.50 19.75 14.53
N THR A 984 15.51 20.52 14.09
CA THR A 984 15.16 20.63 12.67
C THR A 984 16.29 21.26 11.84
N GLU A 985 16.96 22.29 12.38
CA GLU A 985 18.12 22.90 11.73
C GLU A 985 19.32 21.94 11.68
N THR A 986 19.50 21.11 12.71
CA THR A 986 20.48 20.02 12.69
C THR A 986 20.16 19.05 11.58
N LEU A 987 18.91 18.59 11.45
CA LEU A 987 18.49 17.68 10.39
C LEU A 987 18.59 18.28 8.98
N ARG A 988 18.51 19.62 8.85
CA ARG A 988 18.71 20.30 7.56
C ARG A 988 20.16 20.17 7.11
N LEU A 989 21.11 20.40 8.02
CA LEU A 989 22.54 20.32 7.70
C LEU A 989 23.07 18.88 7.78
N TYR A 990 22.61 18.07 8.71
CA TYR A 990 23.08 16.70 8.92
C TYR A 990 21.88 15.76 8.94
N PRO A 991 21.19 15.58 7.80
CA PRO A 991 20.10 14.63 7.71
C PRO A 991 20.62 13.22 7.98
N ALA A 992 19.91 12.47 8.82
CA ALA A 992 20.29 11.11 9.16
C ALA A 992 20.45 10.22 7.93
N VAL A 993 19.58 10.38 6.92
CA VAL A 993 19.67 9.73 5.60
C VAL A 993 20.06 10.79 4.57
N PRO A 994 21.32 10.82 4.09
CA PRO A 994 21.82 11.92 3.27
C PRO A 994 21.42 11.86 1.78
N GLN A 995 20.98 10.70 1.31
CA GLN A 995 20.50 10.44 -0.06
C GLN A 995 19.44 9.33 -0.06
N ASP A 996 18.43 9.42 -0.94
CA ASP A 996 17.44 8.35 -1.12
C ASP A 996 17.22 8.05 -2.61
N PRO A 997 17.61 6.86 -3.09
CA PRO A 997 17.43 6.44 -4.47
C PRO A 997 16.02 5.85 -4.72
N LYS A 998 15.51 6.10 -5.93
CA LYS A 998 14.32 5.52 -6.54
C LYS A 998 14.68 4.91 -7.89
N GLY A 999 14.16 3.72 -8.20
CA GLY A 999 14.21 3.15 -9.54
C GLY A 999 13.29 3.89 -10.50
N ILE A 1000 13.54 3.74 -11.80
CA ILE A 1000 12.71 4.32 -12.86
C ILE A 1000 12.07 3.17 -13.64
N LEU A 1001 10.74 3.06 -13.64
CA LEU A 1001 10.05 1.99 -14.37
C LEU A 1001 9.89 2.32 -15.86
N GLU A 1002 9.53 3.56 -16.17
CA GLU A 1002 9.26 4.07 -17.51
C GLU A 1002 10.03 5.38 -17.74
N ASP A 1003 10.42 5.63 -18.99
CA ASP A 1003 11.08 6.88 -19.39
C ASP A 1003 10.22 8.09 -18.99
N ASP A 1004 10.85 9.12 -18.44
CA ASP A 1004 10.16 10.32 -17.94
C ASP A 1004 11.01 11.58 -18.16
N VAL A 1005 10.38 12.75 -18.05
CA VAL A 1005 11.03 14.06 -18.11
C VAL A 1005 10.71 14.81 -16.82
N LEU A 1006 11.75 15.08 -16.03
CA LEU A 1006 11.62 15.86 -14.81
C LEU A 1006 11.19 17.31 -15.12
N PRO A 1007 10.56 18.01 -14.17
CA PRO A 1007 10.09 19.39 -14.35
C PRO A 1007 11.14 20.39 -14.87
N ASP A 1008 12.43 20.15 -14.61
CA ASP A 1008 13.54 20.97 -15.13
C ASP A 1008 13.98 20.63 -16.57
N GLY A 1009 13.27 19.70 -17.23
CA GLY A 1009 13.55 19.21 -18.57
C GLY A 1009 14.54 18.05 -18.64
N THR A 1010 15.06 17.57 -17.50
CA THR A 1010 15.99 16.44 -17.47
C THR A 1010 15.28 15.14 -17.84
N LYS A 1011 15.78 14.46 -18.87
CA LYS A 1011 15.26 13.15 -19.30
C LYS A 1011 15.86 12.04 -18.44
N VAL A 1012 15.01 11.18 -17.90
CA VAL A 1012 15.40 10.01 -17.11
C VAL A 1012 14.87 8.75 -17.80
N ARG A 1013 15.63 7.65 -17.77
CA ARG A 1013 15.33 6.43 -18.55
C ARG A 1013 14.98 5.26 -17.66
N ALA A 1014 14.07 4.41 -18.13
CA ALA A 1014 13.70 3.15 -17.52
C ALA A 1014 14.93 2.29 -17.20
N GLY A 1015 14.94 1.67 -16.02
CA GLY A 1015 16.06 0.87 -15.50
C GLY A 1015 17.19 1.67 -14.85
N GLY A 1016 17.17 3.01 -14.92
CA GLY A 1016 18.06 3.88 -14.15
C GLY A 1016 17.54 4.13 -12.72
N MET A 1017 18.24 5.01 -12.00
CA MET A 1017 17.82 5.51 -10.69
C MET A 1017 17.81 7.03 -10.63
N VAL A 1018 16.78 7.59 -9.99
CA VAL A 1018 16.74 9.00 -9.56
C VAL A 1018 16.96 9.06 -8.05
N THR A 1019 17.90 9.87 -7.59
CA THR A 1019 18.27 10.01 -6.18
C THR A 1019 18.15 11.45 -5.75
N TYR A 1020 17.23 11.76 -4.84
CA TYR A 1020 17.25 13.08 -4.20
C TYR A 1020 18.22 13.07 -3.02
N VAL A 1021 18.88 14.21 -2.80
CA VAL A 1021 20.02 14.29 -1.89
C VAL A 1021 19.73 15.30 -0.76
N PRO A 1022 19.02 14.90 0.32
CA PRO A 1022 18.73 15.79 1.45
C PRO A 1022 19.94 16.56 1.98
N TYR A 1023 21.12 15.92 2.03
CA TYR A 1023 22.36 16.58 2.49
C TYR A 1023 22.74 17.80 1.63
N SER A 1024 22.60 17.65 0.30
CA SER A 1024 22.83 18.73 -0.65
C SER A 1024 21.71 19.76 -0.58
N MET A 1025 20.45 19.32 -0.63
CA MET A 1025 19.27 20.18 -0.59
C MET A 1025 19.26 21.13 0.62
N GLY A 1026 19.73 20.65 1.76
CA GLY A 1026 19.92 21.45 2.97
C GLY A 1026 20.90 22.60 2.80
N ARG A 1027 21.92 22.49 1.95
CA ARG A 1027 23.00 23.47 1.77
C ARG A 1027 22.84 24.38 0.54
N MET A 1028 21.81 24.18 -0.27
CA MET A 1028 21.62 24.95 -1.50
C MET A 1028 21.15 26.37 -1.19
N GLU A 1029 21.89 27.38 -1.64
CA GLU A 1029 21.52 28.79 -1.48
C GLU A 1029 20.20 29.11 -2.20
N TYR A 1030 19.96 28.52 -3.38
CA TYR A 1030 18.70 28.70 -4.10
C TYR A 1030 17.48 28.12 -3.35
N ASN A 1031 17.71 27.22 -2.37
CA ASN A 1031 16.66 26.72 -1.49
C ASN A 1031 16.56 27.56 -0.21
N TRP A 1032 17.68 27.87 0.45
CA TRP A 1032 17.68 28.37 1.83
C TRP A 1032 18.16 29.81 2.00
N GLY A 1033 18.56 30.48 0.92
CA GLY A 1033 19.15 31.82 0.94
C GLY A 1033 20.68 31.80 1.12
N PRO A 1034 21.32 32.97 1.15
CA PRO A 1034 22.78 33.09 1.25
C PRO A 1034 23.35 32.56 2.58
N ASP A 1035 22.52 32.43 3.62
CA ASP A 1035 22.89 31.86 4.91
C ASP A 1035 22.64 30.33 4.98
N ALA A 1036 22.50 29.63 3.85
CA ALA A 1036 22.23 28.20 3.79
C ALA A 1036 23.27 27.34 4.54
N ALA A 1037 24.54 27.75 4.56
CA ALA A 1037 25.58 27.01 5.28
C ALA A 1037 25.56 27.24 6.81
N ALA A 1038 24.91 28.30 7.28
CA ALA A 1038 24.90 28.68 8.69
C ALA A 1038 23.92 27.82 9.51
N PHE A 1039 24.28 27.49 10.75
CA PHE A 1039 23.38 26.86 11.71
C PHE A 1039 22.56 27.93 12.43
N ARG A 1040 21.32 28.13 11.97
CA ARG A 1040 20.44 29.20 12.46
C ARG A 1040 19.04 28.67 12.77
N PRO A 1041 18.78 28.22 14.01
CA PRO A 1041 17.46 27.73 14.43
C PRO A 1041 16.33 28.74 14.21
N GLU A 1042 16.62 30.04 14.29
CA GLU A 1042 15.64 31.12 14.10
C GLU A 1042 14.97 31.09 12.71
N ARG A 1043 15.54 30.37 11.74
CA ARG A 1043 14.93 30.14 10.41
C ARG A 1043 13.57 29.45 10.47
N TRP A 1044 13.36 28.67 11.54
CA TRP A 1044 12.17 27.87 11.79
C TRP A 1044 11.20 28.57 12.74
N ILE A 1045 11.42 29.83 13.08
CA ILE A 1045 10.61 30.58 14.04
C ILE A 1045 10.06 31.82 13.34
N ASN A 1046 8.75 32.02 13.44
CA ASN A 1046 8.05 33.18 12.93
C ASN A 1046 8.22 34.40 13.86
N GLU A 1047 7.79 35.57 13.41
CA GLU A 1047 7.82 36.81 14.21
C GLU A 1047 7.00 36.71 15.51
N ASP A 1048 5.97 35.86 15.52
CA ASP A 1048 5.12 35.56 16.70
C ASP A 1048 5.75 34.53 17.66
N GLY A 1049 6.95 34.03 17.36
CA GLY A 1049 7.64 33.00 18.15
C GLY A 1049 7.15 31.57 17.90
N ALA A 1050 6.20 31.35 16.99
CA ALA A 1050 5.71 30.02 16.64
C ALA A 1050 6.63 29.28 15.65
N PHE A 1051 6.62 27.94 15.70
CA PHE A 1051 7.39 27.13 14.76
C PHE A 1051 6.81 27.18 13.34
N ARG A 1052 7.66 27.44 12.35
CA ARG A 1052 7.30 27.43 10.93
C ARG A 1052 7.83 26.20 10.23
N ASN A 1053 6.92 25.41 9.65
CA ASN A 1053 7.28 24.29 8.79
C ASN A 1053 7.74 24.75 7.39
N ALA A 1054 8.73 24.07 6.83
CA ALA A 1054 9.04 24.13 5.41
C ALA A 1054 8.26 23.06 4.63
N SER A 1055 8.13 23.23 3.31
CA SER A 1055 7.58 22.18 2.44
C SER A 1055 8.37 20.87 2.65
N PRO A 1056 7.70 19.71 2.78
CA PRO A 1056 8.37 18.40 2.88
C PRO A 1056 9.27 18.07 1.68
N PHE A 1057 9.00 18.67 0.51
CA PHE A 1057 9.81 18.50 -0.70
C PHE A 1057 11.04 19.43 -0.72
N LYS A 1058 11.07 20.43 0.16
CA LYS A 1058 12.24 21.31 0.41
C LYS A 1058 13.08 20.81 1.58
N PHE A 1059 12.42 20.35 2.65
CA PHE A 1059 13.04 19.75 3.84
C PHE A 1059 12.71 18.25 3.88
N THR A 1060 13.56 17.46 3.23
CA THR A 1060 13.33 16.04 2.93
C THR A 1060 13.98 15.08 3.95
N ALA A 1061 14.40 15.57 5.12
CA ALA A 1061 15.06 14.75 6.15
C ALA A 1061 14.19 13.58 6.67
N PHE A 1062 12.86 13.69 6.54
CA PHE A 1062 11.90 12.62 6.84
C PHE A 1062 11.17 12.11 5.59
N GLN A 1063 11.76 12.28 4.41
CA GLN A 1063 11.12 12.01 3.12
C GLN A 1063 9.87 12.87 2.88
N ALA A 1064 9.12 12.58 1.83
CA ALA A 1064 7.85 13.22 1.51
C ALA A 1064 6.91 12.26 0.75
N GLY A 1065 5.67 12.69 0.53
CA GLY A 1065 4.67 11.91 -0.19
C GLY A 1065 4.24 10.62 0.54
N PRO A 1066 3.75 9.60 -0.19
CA PRO A 1066 3.27 8.35 0.40
C PRO A 1066 4.31 7.59 1.25
N ARG A 1067 5.61 7.83 1.01
CA ARG A 1067 6.73 7.22 1.77
C ARG A 1067 7.36 8.12 2.83
N ILE A 1068 6.65 9.16 3.29
CA ILE A 1068 7.08 9.96 4.45
C ILE A 1068 7.46 9.06 5.65
N CYS A 1069 8.41 9.43 6.49
CA CYS A 1069 8.83 8.59 7.62
C CYS A 1069 7.67 8.36 8.60
N LEU A 1070 7.37 7.08 8.92
CA LEU A 1070 6.35 6.72 9.94
C LEU A 1070 6.73 7.20 11.34
N GLY A 1071 8.01 7.03 11.68
CA GLY A 1071 8.53 7.35 13.00
C GLY A 1071 8.85 8.83 13.20
N LYS A 1072 8.45 9.75 12.29
CA LYS A 1072 8.83 11.17 12.37
C LYS A 1072 8.54 11.78 13.74
N ASP A 1073 7.31 11.65 14.22
CA ASP A 1073 6.89 12.28 15.47
C ASP A 1073 7.49 11.58 16.69
N SER A 1074 7.64 10.25 16.63
CA SER A 1074 8.31 9.46 17.66
C SER A 1074 9.81 9.79 17.77
N ALA A 1075 10.49 10.00 16.63
CA ALA A 1075 11.89 10.42 16.59
C ALA A 1075 12.06 11.82 17.18
N TYR A 1076 11.22 12.78 16.80
CA TYR A 1076 11.23 14.11 17.44
C TYR A 1076 10.96 14.03 18.94
N LEU A 1077 10.02 13.19 19.37
CA LEU A 1077 9.72 12.96 20.78
C LEU A 1077 10.96 12.45 21.54
N GLN A 1078 11.62 11.41 21.02
CA GLN A 1078 12.82 10.82 21.62
C GLN A 1078 13.97 11.83 21.67
N MET A 1079 14.22 12.55 20.58
CA MET A 1079 15.27 13.56 20.51
C MET A 1079 15.03 14.70 21.49
N LYS A 1080 13.81 15.25 21.53
CA LYS A 1080 13.47 16.36 22.44
C LYS A 1080 13.55 15.93 23.90
N MET A 1081 13.08 14.73 24.24
CA MET A 1081 13.18 14.19 25.60
C MET A 1081 14.63 14.10 26.08
N ALA A 1082 15.49 13.46 25.27
CA ALA A 1082 16.90 13.30 25.61
C ALA A 1082 17.62 14.66 25.67
N LEU A 1083 17.47 15.48 24.64
CA LEU A 1083 18.18 16.76 24.53
C LEU A 1083 17.72 17.79 25.56
N ALA A 1084 16.44 17.82 25.94
CA ALA A 1084 15.98 18.72 27.00
C ALA A 1084 16.71 18.43 28.32
N ILE A 1085 16.83 17.16 28.70
CA ILE A 1085 17.56 16.74 29.92
C ILE A 1085 19.05 17.06 29.77
N LEU A 1086 19.66 16.65 28.67
CA LEU A 1086 21.10 16.79 28.48
C LEU A 1086 21.55 18.26 28.40
N CYS A 1087 20.84 19.10 27.64
CA CYS A 1087 21.21 20.51 27.47
C CYS A 1087 20.94 21.35 28.72
N ARG A 1088 19.99 20.93 29.57
CA ARG A 1088 19.67 21.62 30.83
C ARG A 1088 20.72 21.37 31.91
N PHE A 1089 21.27 20.17 31.99
CA PHE A 1089 22.10 19.71 33.13
C PHE A 1089 23.55 19.39 32.82
N TYR A 1090 23.97 19.44 31.56
CA TYR A 1090 25.34 19.13 31.17
C TYR A 1090 25.92 20.18 30.21
N ARG A 1091 27.23 20.38 30.32
CA ARG A 1091 28.06 21.04 29.30
C ARG A 1091 28.97 19.99 28.68
N PHE A 1092 29.11 20.09 27.37
CA PHE A 1092 29.92 19.19 26.57
C PHE A 1092 31.10 19.96 26.01
N GLN A 1093 32.28 19.35 26.06
CA GLN A 1093 33.49 19.89 25.47
C GLN A 1093 34.13 18.84 24.57
N LEU A 1094 34.38 19.21 23.31
CA LEU A 1094 35.07 18.35 22.35
C LEU A 1094 36.50 18.08 22.82
N LEU A 1095 36.95 16.83 22.73
CA LEU A 1095 38.34 16.50 22.99
C LEU A 1095 39.26 17.23 22.00
N GLU A 1096 40.35 17.80 22.50
CA GLU A 1096 41.29 18.55 21.68
C GLU A 1096 41.84 17.68 20.53
N GLY A 1097 41.84 18.22 19.31
CA GLY A 1097 42.30 17.51 18.10
C GLY A 1097 41.36 16.39 17.61
N HIS A 1098 40.18 16.18 18.20
CA HIS A 1098 39.25 15.13 17.76
C HIS A 1098 38.65 15.45 16.38
N PRO A 1099 38.85 14.59 15.35
CA PRO A 1099 38.33 14.84 14.02
C PRO A 1099 36.82 14.57 13.94
N VAL A 1100 36.05 15.58 13.50
CA VAL A 1100 34.60 15.47 13.27
C VAL A 1100 34.34 15.35 11.77
N GLN A 1101 34.24 14.11 11.30
CA GLN A 1101 34.00 13.76 9.89
C GLN A 1101 32.89 12.71 9.81
N TYR A 1102 32.10 12.74 8.74
CA TYR A 1102 31.09 11.69 8.52
C TYR A 1102 31.73 10.41 7.96
N ARG A 1103 31.10 9.28 8.22
CA ARG A 1103 31.42 7.98 7.62
C ARG A 1103 30.49 7.70 6.46
N MET A 1104 31.02 7.09 5.40
CA MET A 1104 30.19 6.60 4.31
C MET A 1104 29.47 5.31 4.70
N MET A 1105 28.15 5.43 4.93
CA MET A 1105 27.20 4.34 5.11
C MET A 1105 25.79 4.86 4.79
N THR A 1106 24.76 4.03 4.96
CA THR A 1106 23.35 4.40 4.69
C THR A 1106 22.90 5.61 5.50
N ILE A 1107 23.41 5.73 6.74
CA ILE A 1107 23.19 6.88 7.62
C ILE A 1107 24.44 7.76 7.74
N LEU A 1108 24.25 9.04 8.07
CA LEU A 1108 25.36 10.01 8.16
C LEU A 1108 26.08 9.93 9.54
N SER A 1109 26.60 8.78 9.96
CA SER A 1109 27.29 8.66 11.26
C SER A 1109 28.65 9.38 11.28
N MET A 1110 29.19 9.67 12.47
CA MET A 1110 30.55 10.21 12.62
C MET A 1110 31.60 9.09 12.55
N ALA A 1111 32.64 9.29 11.74
CA ALA A 1111 33.66 8.29 11.45
C ALA A 1111 34.53 7.90 12.65
N HIS A 1112 34.70 8.81 13.62
CA HIS A 1112 35.56 8.62 14.78
C HIS A 1112 34.80 8.65 16.11
N GLY A 1113 33.46 8.54 16.05
CA GLY A 1113 32.60 8.79 17.21
C GLY A 1113 32.60 10.27 17.63
N LEU A 1114 31.95 10.56 18.76
CA LEU A 1114 31.88 11.91 19.32
C LEU A 1114 32.47 11.90 20.73
N LYS A 1115 33.80 12.02 20.81
CA LYS A 1115 34.56 11.92 22.07
C LYS A 1115 34.57 13.25 22.82
N LEU A 1116 33.86 13.31 23.95
CA LEU A 1116 33.66 14.53 24.72
C LEU A 1116 34.10 14.38 26.18
N ARG A 1117 34.50 15.50 26.78
CA ARG A 1117 34.45 15.68 28.23
C ARG A 1117 33.10 16.25 28.62
N VAL A 1118 32.55 15.77 29.72
CA VAL A 1118 31.23 16.17 30.22
C VAL A 1118 31.39 16.78 31.60
N SER A 1119 30.76 17.93 31.81
CA SER A 1119 30.68 18.57 33.13
C SER A 1119 29.23 18.87 33.46
N ARG A 1120 28.82 18.68 34.71
CA ARG A 1120 27.50 19.10 35.19
C ARG A 1120 27.32 20.62 34.99
N ALA A 1121 26.14 21.02 34.54
CA ALA A 1121 25.67 22.40 34.45
C ALA A 1121 24.59 22.58 35.52
N VAL A 1122 24.87 23.38 36.56
CA VAL A 1122 23.88 23.73 37.59
C VAL A 1122 23.23 25.05 37.21
#